data_AF-A0A9P9Y382-F1
#
_entry.id   AF-A0A9P9Y382-F1
#
_cell.length_a   1.000
_cell.length_b   1.000
_cell.length_c   1.000
_cell.angle_alpha   90.00
_cell.angle_beta   90.00
_cell.angle_gamma   90.00
#
_symmetry.space_group_name_H-M   'P 1'
#
loop_
_entity.id
_entity.type
_entity.pdbx_description
1 polymer ?
#
loop_
_entity_poly.entity_id
_entity_poly.type
_entity_poly.pdbx_seq_one_letter_code
_entity_poly.pdbx_strand_id
1 'polypeptide(L)'
;MSSAAVGPALSQGVGYGVVLGVGAAFALFMITITFILKRFNNEVQTAEMFTTAGRSVKSGLVAAAVVSSWTWAATLLQSTGVCYRYGVSGPFWYASGATVQIILFATLAITLKKRAPNAHTFLEAIRARYGAPAHFTFIFFGLVTNVLVSLMLIAGGAATINALTGMHGVAAIFLMPIPVVAYTFIGGIKATFITDYIHGAVVLIIIITFALSAYSTSEHLGSPGAVYDLLVEAATNHPVAGNKDGSYLTMRSTGGITFFVINIVGNFGTVFLDASYSQKAIAAHPVHALPGYIIGGLAWFAIPWLTATTLGLSALALESNPVFPTYPERMTDADVSAGLALPYAAVALLGKGGAGATLIMVYLAVTSSFNAELIAVSSIATYDIYRAYINPSATGKKLVWMSHMAMIGYAIIICLVSVGLWYNGISMGYLYLLMGVLISAAVIPATLTLMWKGQNKWAATLSPILGFICAIIAWLVTASKTCGVLDVACTGSNDPMLAGNVTALLSPLLFVPIFTLIFGLDKYDWQSMLAIRQSDDDDIIKNAGLSPEAVRELERAQEAEWVAERKKLTRALKIASVTTVLLAISFLVLWPMPLYGTGYVFSRKFFTGWVIVGVIWIFCTFIAIVIYPLWESRATLIKVTKTMLGMKTNDHPVVEGEPALSGTATPTTKEGVMKGEEKVDNEKV
;
A
#
# COMPACT_ATOMS: atom_id res chain seq x y z
N MET A 1 -6.85 24.06 -24.06
CA MET A 1 -6.14 25.00 -24.94
C MET A 1 -4.97 25.55 -24.15
N SER A 2 -3.75 25.44 -24.68
CA SER A 2 -2.50 25.48 -23.91
C SER A 2 -2.13 26.90 -23.44
N SER A 3 -1.93 27.07 -22.13
CA SER A 3 -0.95 28.02 -21.61
C SER A 3 0.40 27.76 -22.26
N ALA A 4 1.23 28.79 -22.42
CA ALA A 4 2.58 28.68 -22.98
C ALA A 4 3.31 27.50 -22.32
N ALA A 5 3.56 26.44 -23.09
CA ALA A 5 4.00 25.17 -22.54
C ALA A 5 5.41 25.35 -21.94
N VAL A 6 5.49 25.25 -20.61
CA VAL A 6 6.74 25.08 -19.89
C VAL A 6 7.52 23.95 -20.55
N GLY A 7 8.69 24.26 -21.12
CA GLY A 7 9.53 23.27 -21.76
C GLY A 7 9.99 22.20 -20.75
N PRO A 8 10.10 20.92 -21.16
CA PRO A 8 10.49 19.85 -20.24
C PRO A 8 11.91 20.08 -19.71
N ALA A 9 12.11 19.87 -18.41
CA ALA A 9 13.42 20.05 -17.75
C ALA A 9 14.46 19.01 -18.21
N LEU A 10 14.01 17.84 -18.66
CA LEU A 10 14.82 16.72 -19.13
C LEU A 10 14.48 16.40 -20.59
N SER A 11 15.40 15.74 -21.29
CA SER A 11 15.14 15.26 -22.65
C SER A 11 14.25 14.01 -22.64
N GLN A 12 13.56 13.75 -23.76
CA GLN A 12 12.75 12.53 -23.92
C GLN A 12 13.57 11.26 -23.70
N GLY A 13 14.85 11.26 -24.07
CA GLY A 13 15.76 10.14 -23.87
C GLY A 13 15.91 9.75 -22.40
N VAL A 14 15.85 10.72 -21.47
CA VAL A 14 15.84 10.44 -20.02
C VAL A 14 14.54 9.74 -19.62
N GLY A 15 13.40 10.17 -20.18
CA GLY A 15 12.10 9.53 -19.95
C GLY A 15 12.11 8.06 -20.36
N TYR A 16 12.48 7.75 -21.60
CA TYR A 16 12.62 6.37 -22.07
C TYR A 16 13.69 5.58 -21.29
N GLY A 17 14.81 6.23 -20.95
CA GLY A 17 15.89 5.63 -20.18
C GLY A 17 15.48 5.21 -18.77
N VAL A 18 14.66 6.00 -18.07
CA VAL A 18 14.10 5.60 -16.76
C VAL A 18 13.05 4.52 -16.94
N VAL A 19 12.06 4.73 -17.81
CA VAL A 19 10.93 3.79 -17.94
C VAL A 19 11.39 2.40 -18.40
N LEU A 20 12.26 2.33 -19.40
CA LEU A 20 12.72 1.06 -19.97
C LEU A 20 14.07 0.62 -19.41
N GLY A 21 15.04 1.53 -19.30
CA GLY A 21 16.40 1.19 -18.87
C GLY A 21 16.47 0.82 -17.40
N VAL A 22 16.03 1.73 -16.51
CA VAL A 22 15.98 1.45 -15.05
C VAL A 22 15.03 0.29 -14.78
N GLY A 23 13.87 0.26 -15.45
CA GLY A 23 12.93 -0.86 -15.38
C GLY A 23 13.54 -2.21 -15.73
N ALA A 24 14.22 -2.32 -16.88
CA ALA A 24 14.84 -3.57 -17.32
C ALA A 24 16.02 -3.97 -16.42
N ALA A 25 16.85 -3.02 -16.00
CA ALA A 25 17.94 -3.27 -15.06
C ALA A 25 17.40 -3.81 -13.73
N PHE A 26 16.32 -3.21 -13.23
CA PHE A 26 15.66 -3.64 -12.01
C PHE A 26 15.02 -5.02 -12.15
N ALA A 27 14.36 -5.30 -13.29
CA ALA A 27 13.79 -6.60 -13.57
C ALA A 27 14.88 -7.69 -13.62
N LEU A 28 15.99 -7.44 -14.34
CA LEU A 28 17.12 -8.35 -14.39
C LEU A 28 17.71 -8.61 -13.00
N PHE A 29 17.85 -7.56 -12.19
CA PHE A 29 18.33 -7.67 -10.82
C PHE A 29 17.41 -8.55 -9.95
N MET A 30 16.09 -8.36 -10.04
CA MET A 30 15.11 -9.15 -9.28
C MET A 30 15.02 -10.61 -9.74
N ILE A 31 15.12 -10.85 -11.05
CA ILE A 31 15.22 -12.21 -11.61
C ILE A 31 16.47 -12.92 -11.06
N THR A 32 17.59 -12.19 -11.01
CA THR A 32 18.86 -12.70 -10.48
C THR A 32 18.74 -13.05 -8.99
N ILE A 33 18.16 -12.16 -8.17
CA ILE A 33 17.89 -12.45 -6.75
C ILE A 33 16.99 -13.67 -6.59
N THR A 34 15.94 -13.78 -7.39
CA THR A 34 15.02 -14.92 -7.32
C THR A 34 15.75 -16.24 -7.63
N PHE A 35 16.61 -16.24 -8.63
CA PHE A 35 17.44 -17.40 -8.97
C PHE A 35 18.44 -17.76 -7.86
N ILE A 36 19.06 -16.75 -7.25
CA ILE A 36 19.94 -16.89 -6.09
C ILE A 36 19.20 -17.54 -4.91
N LEU A 37 18.02 -17.04 -4.56
CA LEU A 37 17.23 -17.58 -3.45
C LEU A 37 16.80 -19.02 -3.73
N LYS A 38 16.39 -19.33 -4.97
CA LYS A 38 16.06 -20.70 -5.39
C LYS A 38 17.26 -21.64 -5.25
N ARG A 39 18.46 -21.22 -5.70
CA ARG A 39 19.66 -22.06 -5.73
C ARG A 39 20.34 -22.24 -4.38
N PHE A 40 20.40 -21.18 -3.57
CA PHE A 40 21.22 -21.15 -2.36
C PHE A 40 20.42 -21.18 -1.06
N ASN A 41 19.10 -20.99 -1.13
CA ASN A 41 18.21 -21.05 0.03
C ASN A 41 17.20 -22.22 -0.05
N ASN A 42 17.37 -23.16 -1.00
CA ASN A 42 16.51 -24.33 -1.22
C ASN A 42 15.01 -24.00 -1.32
N GLU A 43 14.67 -22.83 -1.88
CA GLU A 43 13.27 -22.40 -1.99
C GLU A 43 12.59 -23.03 -3.21
N VAL A 44 11.55 -23.83 -2.97
CA VAL A 44 10.69 -24.40 -4.02
C VAL A 44 9.57 -23.40 -4.36
N GLN A 45 9.44 -23.06 -5.65
CA GLN A 45 8.42 -22.14 -6.15
C GLN A 45 7.11 -22.91 -6.41
N THR A 46 6.27 -23.04 -5.38
CA THR A 46 4.91 -23.57 -5.48
C THR A 46 3.88 -22.45 -5.67
N ALA A 47 2.61 -22.79 -5.94
CA ALA A 47 1.53 -21.80 -6.01
C ALA A 47 1.33 -21.07 -4.66
N GLU A 48 1.50 -21.80 -3.56
CA GLU A 48 1.51 -21.26 -2.20
C GLU A 48 2.64 -20.25 -2.01
N MET A 49 3.88 -20.62 -2.35
CA MET A 49 5.04 -19.72 -2.24
C MET A 49 4.87 -18.46 -3.11
N PHE A 50 4.30 -18.61 -4.31
CA PHE A 50 4.04 -17.50 -5.22
C PHE A 50 3.03 -16.49 -4.65
N THR A 51 1.98 -16.97 -3.98
CA THR A 51 0.84 -16.15 -3.53
C THR A 51 1.00 -15.65 -2.08
N THR A 52 1.62 -16.43 -1.20
CA THR A 52 1.69 -16.15 0.25
C THR A 52 3.11 -16.05 0.79
N ALA A 53 4.15 -16.21 -0.03
CA ALA A 53 5.55 -16.30 0.42
C ALA A 53 5.77 -17.33 1.56
N GLY A 54 4.94 -18.37 1.60
CA GLY A 54 4.97 -19.37 2.67
C GLY A 54 4.71 -18.80 4.07
N ARG A 55 4.05 -17.63 4.16
CA ARG A 55 3.72 -16.94 5.43
C ARG A 55 4.95 -16.68 6.34
N SER A 56 6.12 -16.47 5.73
CA SER A 56 7.42 -16.47 6.43
C SER A 56 8.02 -15.08 6.67
N VAL A 57 7.38 -14.01 6.19
CA VAL A 57 7.98 -12.67 6.18
C VAL A 57 8.01 -12.06 7.59
N LYS A 58 9.18 -11.53 7.99
CA LYS A 58 9.43 -10.92 9.31
C LYS A 58 9.06 -9.43 9.36
N SER A 59 9.01 -8.88 10.57
CA SER A 59 8.42 -7.57 10.86
C SER A 59 9.03 -6.42 10.11
N GLY A 60 10.37 -6.39 9.95
CA GLY A 60 11.04 -5.29 9.25
C GLY A 60 10.70 -5.27 7.77
N LEU A 61 10.80 -6.42 7.11
CA LEU A 61 10.48 -6.53 5.69
C LEU A 61 8.97 -6.33 5.43
N VAL A 62 8.11 -6.78 6.37
CA VAL A 62 6.67 -6.44 6.34
C VAL A 62 6.48 -4.93 6.44
N ALA A 63 7.11 -4.24 7.39
CA ALA A 63 6.98 -2.79 7.55
C ALA A 63 7.43 -2.04 6.28
N ALA A 64 8.59 -2.41 5.72
CA ALA A 64 9.10 -1.80 4.49
C ALA A 64 8.17 -2.03 3.30
N ALA A 65 7.67 -3.27 3.13
CA ALA A 65 6.74 -3.57 2.04
C ALA A 65 5.40 -2.85 2.19
N VAL A 66 4.88 -2.80 3.41
CA VAL A 66 3.65 -2.09 3.75
C VAL A 66 3.80 -0.59 3.43
N VAL A 67 4.91 0.03 3.83
CA VAL A 67 5.19 1.44 3.52
C VAL A 67 5.34 1.68 2.02
N SER A 68 6.08 0.82 1.31
CA SER A 68 6.33 1.00 -0.13
C SER A 68 5.04 0.94 -0.93
N SER A 69 4.20 -0.08 -0.73
CA SER A 69 2.96 -0.20 -1.50
C SER A 69 1.88 0.80 -1.12
N TRP A 70 2.02 1.53 -0.01
CA TRP A 70 1.19 2.69 0.27
C TRP A 70 1.81 4.00 -0.22
N THR A 71 3.08 4.01 -0.58
CA THR A 71 3.75 5.19 -1.15
C THR A 71 3.47 5.24 -2.64
N TRP A 72 2.18 5.42 -2.97
CA TRP A 72 1.69 5.57 -4.33
C TRP A 72 2.26 6.83 -4.98
N ALA A 73 2.20 6.89 -6.32
CA ALA A 73 2.39 8.16 -7.02
C ALA A 73 1.41 9.22 -6.51
N ALA A 74 0.15 8.85 -6.27
CA ALA A 74 -0.84 9.73 -5.66
C ALA A 74 -0.44 10.20 -4.25
N THR A 75 0.18 9.33 -3.44
CA THR A 75 0.67 9.71 -2.09
C THR A 75 1.63 10.87 -2.12
N LEU A 76 2.51 10.94 -3.12
CA LEU A 76 3.49 12.02 -3.26
C LEU A 76 2.89 13.22 -4.00
N LEU A 77 2.21 12.97 -5.12
CA LEU A 77 1.72 14.01 -6.02
C LEU A 77 0.45 14.70 -5.49
N GLN A 78 -0.55 13.94 -5.02
CA GLN A 78 -1.81 14.48 -4.52
C GLN A 78 -1.62 15.22 -3.20
N SER A 79 -0.85 14.66 -2.26
CA SER A 79 -0.58 15.35 -0.98
C SER A 79 0.11 16.70 -1.22
N THR A 80 1.04 16.75 -2.17
CA THR A 80 1.72 17.99 -2.58
C THR A 80 0.77 18.97 -3.28
N GLY A 81 -0.10 18.50 -4.17
CA GLY A 81 -1.11 19.35 -4.81
C GLY A 81 -2.12 19.94 -3.81
N VAL A 82 -2.54 19.16 -2.81
CA VAL A 82 -3.41 19.62 -1.72
C VAL A 82 -2.68 20.60 -0.81
N CYS A 83 -1.37 20.43 -0.59
CA CYS A 83 -0.53 21.42 0.08
C CYS A 83 -0.45 22.74 -0.69
N TYR A 84 -0.29 22.68 -2.01
CA TYR A 84 -0.29 23.89 -2.84
C TYR A 84 -1.63 24.64 -2.72
N ARG A 85 -2.76 23.92 -2.65
CA ARG A 85 -4.09 24.53 -2.50
C ARG A 85 -4.36 25.12 -1.11
N TYR A 86 -3.98 24.41 -0.05
CA TYR A 86 -4.48 24.68 1.30
C TYR A 86 -3.38 24.96 2.34
N GLY A 87 -2.11 24.97 1.93
CA GLY A 87 -0.97 25.16 2.82
C GLY A 87 -0.73 23.97 3.76
N VAL A 88 -0.21 24.24 4.96
CA VAL A 88 0.19 23.23 5.96
C VAL A 88 -0.93 22.26 6.38
N SER A 89 -2.19 22.70 6.24
CA SER A 89 -3.38 21.88 6.45
C SER A 89 -3.42 20.65 5.53
N GLY A 90 -3.04 20.83 4.26
CA GLY A 90 -3.13 19.78 3.23
C GLY A 90 -2.30 18.54 3.53
N PRO A 91 -0.96 18.65 3.71
CA PRO A 91 -0.08 17.53 4.05
C PRO A 91 -0.54 16.77 5.28
N PHE A 92 -0.94 17.49 6.32
CA PHE A 92 -1.34 16.88 7.58
C PHE A 92 -2.63 16.09 7.43
N TRP A 93 -3.67 16.67 6.81
CA TRP A 93 -4.94 15.98 6.60
C TRP A 93 -4.83 14.79 5.66
N TYR A 94 -3.97 14.88 4.65
CA TYR A 94 -3.64 13.74 3.80
C TYR A 94 -3.02 12.61 4.63
N ALA A 95 -1.91 12.90 5.32
CA ALA A 95 -1.12 11.92 6.04
C ALA A 95 -1.88 11.31 7.23
N SER A 96 -2.50 12.14 8.08
CA SER A 96 -3.27 11.69 9.24
C SER A 96 -4.49 10.86 8.83
N GLY A 97 -5.23 11.34 7.81
CA GLY A 97 -6.36 10.62 7.26
C GLY A 97 -5.98 9.23 6.83
N ALA A 98 -4.98 9.10 5.95
CA ALA A 98 -4.50 7.84 5.39
C ALA A 98 -3.84 6.89 6.43
N THR A 99 -3.08 7.43 7.38
CA THR A 99 -2.38 6.64 8.41
C THR A 99 -3.35 5.89 9.33
N VAL A 100 -4.54 6.43 9.57
CA VAL A 100 -5.50 5.78 10.45
C VAL A 100 -6.12 4.54 9.80
N GLN A 101 -6.40 4.52 8.49
CA GLN A 101 -6.90 3.30 7.85
C GLN A 101 -5.87 2.20 7.84
N ILE A 102 -4.60 2.55 7.62
CA ILE A 102 -3.45 1.64 7.70
C ILE A 102 -3.45 0.88 9.04
N ILE A 103 -3.52 1.64 10.15
CA ILE A 103 -3.40 1.07 11.49
C ILE A 103 -4.70 0.31 11.87
N LEU A 104 -5.87 0.73 11.37
CA LEU A 104 -7.13 -0.01 11.51
C LEU A 104 -7.12 -1.33 10.74
N PHE A 105 -6.57 -1.32 9.53
CA PHE A 105 -6.43 -2.52 8.72
C PHE A 105 -5.57 -3.58 9.41
N ALA A 106 -4.57 -3.19 10.20
CA ALA A 106 -3.78 -4.13 11.00
C ALA A 106 -4.66 -5.01 11.91
N THR A 107 -5.73 -4.45 12.48
CA THR A 107 -6.71 -5.20 13.29
C THR A 107 -7.46 -6.22 12.45
N LEU A 108 -7.89 -5.85 11.23
CA LEU A 108 -8.55 -6.76 10.30
C LEU A 108 -7.62 -7.85 9.78
N ALA A 109 -6.39 -7.52 9.43
CA ALA A 109 -5.35 -8.44 9.01
C ALA A 109 -5.11 -9.56 10.04
N ILE A 110 -4.96 -9.19 11.31
CA ILE A 110 -4.77 -10.15 12.40
C ILE A 110 -6.04 -10.99 12.62
N THR A 111 -7.21 -10.37 12.47
CA THR A 111 -8.49 -11.05 12.64
C THR A 111 -8.73 -12.06 11.51
N LEU A 112 -8.38 -11.71 10.27
CA LEU A 112 -8.39 -12.62 9.12
C LEU A 112 -7.48 -13.82 9.39
N LYS A 113 -6.23 -13.60 9.79
CA LYS A 113 -5.31 -14.70 10.14
C LYS A 113 -5.86 -15.62 11.23
N LYS A 114 -6.49 -15.05 12.25
CA LYS A 114 -7.07 -15.84 13.36
C LYS A 114 -8.27 -16.69 12.92
N ARG A 115 -9.06 -16.23 11.94
CA ARG A 115 -10.33 -16.85 11.54
C ARG A 115 -10.21 -17.71 10.28
N ALA A 116 -9.33 -17.33 9.37
CA ALA A 116 -9.07 -17.94 8.08
C ALA A 116 -7.55 -18.02 7.82
N PRO A 117 -6.77 -18.78 8.64
CA PRO A 117 -5.31 -18.81 8.56
C PRO A 117 -4.77 -19.30 7.21
N ASN A 118 -5.54 -20.15 6.54
CA ASN A 118 -5.19 -20.81 5.27
C ASN A 118 -5.72 -20.09 4.03
N ALA A 119 -6.41 -18.96 4.18
CA ALA A 119 -6.89 -18.20 3.03
C ALA A 119 -5.74 -17.64 2.20
N HIS A 120 -5.94 -17.60 0.89
CA HIS A 120 -5.09 -16.94 -0.11
C HIS A 120 -5.58 -15.52 -0.36
N THR A 121 -6.89 -15.29 -0.28
CA THR A 121 -7.50 -13.96 -0.38
C THR A 121 -8.52 -13.72 0.75
N PHE A 122 -8.82 -12.46 1.07
CA PHE A 122 -9.89 -12.17 2.03
C PHE A 122 -11.28 -12.51 1.49
N LEU A 123 -11.44 -12.59 0.16
CA LEU A 123 -12.69 -12.90 -0.52
C LEU A 123 -13.10 -14.38 -0.30
N GLU A 124 -12.14 -15.28 -0.15
CA GLU A 124 -12.41 -16.67 0.26
C GLU A 124 -13.10 -16.74 1.63
N ALA A 125 -12.73 -15.86 2.57
CA ALA A 125 -13.40 -15.78 3.86
C ALA A 125 -14.87 -15.30 3.72
N ILE A 126 -15.13 -14.36 2.81
CA ILE A 126 -16.49 -13.90 2.49
C ILE A 126 -17.31 -15.04 1.88
N ARG A 127 -16.73 -15.78 0.93
CA ARG A 127 -17.38 -16.94 0.32
C ARG A 127 -17.69 -18.03 1.35
N ALA A 128 -16.72 -18.35 2.21
CA ALA A 128 -16.89 -19.35 3.25
C ALA A 128 -18.02 -19.00 4.22
N ARG A 129 -18.22 -17.71 4.51
CA ARG A 129 -19.28 -17.25 5.42
C ARG A 129 -20.66 -17.15 4.77
N TYR A 130 -20.76 -16.55 3.58
CA TYR A 130 -22.04 -16.13 3.01
C TYR A 130 -22.41 -16.83 1.70
N GLY A 131 -21.48 -17.55 1.09
CA GLY A 131 -21.66 -18.17 -0.22
C GLY A 131 -21.48 -17.20 -1.39
N ALA A 132 -21.93 -17.64 -2.56
CA ALA A 132 -21.61 -17.00 -3.83
C ALA A 132 -22.16 -15.56 -4.03
N PRO A 133 -23.39 -15.20 -3.62
CA PRO A 133 -23.91 -13.85 -3.90
C PRO A 133 -23.08 -12.73 -3.25
N ALA A 134 -22.74 -12.89 -1.97
CA ALA A 134 -21.86 -11.96 -1.29
C ALA A 134 -20.46 -11.99 -1.92
N HIS A 135 -19.94 -13.19 -2.22
CA HIS A 135 -18.63 -13.32 -2.84
C HIS A 135 -18.51 -12.52 -4.14
N PHE A 136 -19.46 -12.64 -5.07
CA PHE A 136 -19.47 -11.84 -6.30
C PHE A 136 -19.60 -10.34 -6.06
N THR A 137 -20.37 -9.93 -5.04
CA THR A 137 -20.46 -8.51 -4.65
C THR A 137 -19.08 -7.99 -4.25
N PHE A 138 -18.36 -8.69 -3.39
CA PHE A 138 -17.04 -8.23 -2.94
C PHE A 138 -15.94 -8.44 -3.97
N ILE A 139 -16.05 -9.43 -4.88
CA ILE A 139 -15.19 -9.50 -6.08
C ILE A 139 -15.35 -8.23 -6.91
N PHE A 140 -16.58 -7.79 -7.16
CA PHE A 140 -16.83 -6.54 -7.90
C PHE A 140 -16.17 -5.35 -7.23
N PHE A 141 -16.43 -5.12 -5.93
CA PHE A 141 -15.84 -3.98 -5.22
C PHE A 141 -14.32 -4.07 -5.09
N GLY A 142 -13.76 -5.27 -4.90
CA GLY A 142 -12.31 -5.50 -4.88
C GLY A 142 -11.68 -5.16 -6.23
N LEU A 143 -12.21 -5.71 -7.33
CA LEU A 143 -11.69 -5.43 -8.67
C LEU A 143 -11.86 -3.95 -9.08
N VAL A 144 -12.99 -3.31 -8.75
CA VAL A 144 -13.17 -1.87 -8.99
C VAL A 144 -12.14 -1.07 -8.21
N THR A 145 -11.86 -1.45 -6.96
CA THR A 145 -10.80 -0.84 -6.15
C THR A 145 -9.44 -0.96 -6.84
N ASN A 146 -9.06 -2.19 -7.22
CA ASN A 146 -7.77 -2.43 -7.86
C ASN A 146 -7.62 -1.64 -9.18
N VAL A 147 -8.68 -1.63 -10.01
CA VAL A 147 -8.73 -0.88 -11.26
C VAL A 147 -8.54 0.61 -10.99
N LEU A 148 -9.28 1.20 -10.04
CA LEU A 148 -9.17 2.62 -9.72
C LEU A 148 -7.77 3.00 -9.24
N VAL A 149 -7.18 2.23 -8.32
CA VAL A 149 -5.82 2.47 -7.84
C VAL A 149 -4.82 2.39 -8.99
N SER A 150 -4.93 1.35 -9.83
CA SER A 150 -4.07 1.17 -11.00
C SER A 150 -4.16 2.33 -12.00
N LEU A 151 -5.38 2.81 -12.29
CA LEU A 151 -5.60 3.97 -13.17
C LEU A 151 -4.98 5.24 -12.59
N MET A 152 -5.09 5.47 -11.28
CA MET A 152 -4.45 6.62 -10.62
C MET A 152 -2.92 6.59 -10.73
N LEU A 153 -2.32 5.41 -10.51
CA LEU A 153 -0.88 5.23 -10.61
C LEU A 153 -0.37 5.53 -12.02
N ILE A 154 -1.02 4.96 -13.04
CA ILE A 154 -0.63 5.15 -14.44
C ILE A 154 -0.90 6.58 -14.92
N ALA A 155 -2.03 7.18 -14.55
CA ALA A 155 -2.34 8.57 -14.90
C ALA A 155 -1.33 9.55 -14.29
N GLY A 156 -1.04 9.42 -12.98
CA GLY A 156 -0.08 10.29 -12.29
C GLY A 156 1.36 10.09 -12.79
N GLY A 157 1.75 8.84 -13.02
CA GLY A 157 3.06 8.51 -13.59
C GLY A 157 3.25 9.08 -15.00
N ALA A 158 2.26 8.87 -15.89
CA ALA A 158 2.32 9.35 -17.26
C ALA A 158 2.35 10.88 -17.34
N ALA A 159 1.53 11.56 -16.53
CA ALA A 159 1.53 13.02 -16.46
C ALA A 159 2.88 13.58 -15.99
N THR A 160 3.45 12.97 -14.94
CA THR A 160 4.77 13.39 -14.42
C THR A 160 5.89 13.17 -15.43
N ILE A 161 5.94 11.99 -16.06
CA ILE A 161 6.96 11.65 -17.06
C ILE A 161 6.83 12.60 -18.26
N ASN A 162 5.61 12.85 -18.74
CA ASN A 162 5.37 13.76 -19.85
C ASN A 162 5.80 15.19 -19.51
N ALA A 163 5.42 15.72 -18.35
CA ALA A 163 5.77 17.07 -17.93
C ALA A 163 7.29 17.26 -17.74
N LEU A 164 7.99 16.26 -17.18
CA LEU A 164 9.41 16.39 -16.89
C LEU A 164 10.33 16.14 -18.10
N THR A 165 9.90 15.30 -19.05
CA THR A 165 10.80 14.80 -20.11
C THR A 165 10.29 15.08 -21.53
N GLY A 166 9.02 15.46 -21.69
CA GLY A 166 8.35 15.56 -22.98
C GLY A 166 8.04 14.22 -23.63
N MET A 167 8.30 13.08 -22.96
CA MET A 167 7.91 11.75 -23.46
C MET A 167 6.39 11.69 -23.60
N HIS A 168 5.89 11.23 -24.74
CA HIS A 168 4.46 11.21 -25.03
C HIS A 168 3.68 10.44 -23.96
N GLY A 169 2.59 11.01 -23.43
CA GLY A 169 1.83 10.41 -22.34
C GLY A 169 1.35 8.99 -22.62
N VAL A 170 0.84 8.73 -23.84
CA VAL A 170 0.44 7.38 -24.26
C VAL A 170 1.61 6.39 -24.28
N ALA A 171 2.81 6.84 -24.65
CA ALA A 171 3.99 5.98 -24.59
C ALA A 171 4.32 5.65 -23.13
N ALA A 172 4.23 6.63 -22.22
CA ALA A 172 4.45 6.39 -20.79
C ALA A 172 3.43 5.38 -20.23
N ILE A 173 2.15 5.49 -20.62
CA ILE A 173 1.07 4.58 -20.22
C ILE A 173 1.40 3.12 -20.58
N PHE A 174 1.84 2.84 -21.80
CA PHE A 174 2.12 1.47 -22.24
C PHE A 174 3.48 0.93 -21.79
N LEU A 175 4.50 1.79 -21.68
CA LEU A 175 5.86 1.34 -21.40
C LEU A 175 6.14 1.18 -19.91
N MET A 176 5.50 1.95 -19.02
CA MET A 176 5.69 1.83 -17.56
C MET A 176 5.35 0.44 -17.00
N PRO A 177 4.23 -0.21 -17.39
CA PRO A 177 3.87 -1.53 -16.85
C PRO A 177 4.79 -2.67 -17.30
N ILE A 178 5.48 -2.56 -18.44
CA ILE A 178 6.20 -3.68 -19.06
C ILE A 178 7.27 -4.27 -18.13
N PRO A 179 8.20 -3.48 -17.55
CA PRO A 179 9.19 -4.02 -16.63
C PRO A 179 8.56 -4.60 -15.37
N VAL A 180 7.45 -4.02 -14.91
CA VAL A 180 6.72 -4.49 -13.72
C VAL A 180 6.21 -5.90 -13.94
N VAL A 181 5.42 -6.10 -14.99
CA VAL A 181 4.91 -7.43 -15.36
C VAL A 181 6.06 -8.44 -15.49
N ALA A 182 7.17 -8.06 -16.13
CA ALA A 182 8.30 -8.96 -16.35
C ALA A 182 8.91 -9.50 -15.04
N TYR A 183 9.13 -8.67 -14.02
CA TYR A 183 9.72 -9.14 -12.77
C TYR A 183 8.71 -9.82 -11.84
N THR A 184 7.44 -9.40 -11.85
CA THR A 184 6.37 -10.01 -11.05
C THR A 184 6.13 -11.47 -11.46
N PHE A 185 6.17 -11.74 -12.77
CA PHE A 185 6.02 -13.06 -13.35
C PHE A 185 6.99 -14.11 -12.79
N ILE A 186 8.22 -13.69 -12.48
CA ILE A 186 9.29 -14.61 -12.09
C ILE A 186 9.40 -14.71 -10.56
N GLY A 187 9.18 -13.60 -9.85
CA GLY A 187 9.50 -13.50 -8.43
C GLY A 187 8.35 -13.72 -7.45
N GLY A 188 7.09 -13.60 -7.89
CA GLY A 188 5.91 -13.71 -7.03
C GLY A 188 5.89 -12.70 -5.86
N ILE A 189 5.09 -12.98 -4.84
CA ILE A 189 4.90 -12.04 -3.71
C ILE A 189 6.18 -11.87 -2.87
N LYS A 190 7.03 -12.89 -2.72
CA LYS A 190 8.26 -12.78 -1.91
C LYS A 190 9.29 -11.84 -2.54
N ALA A 191 9.49 -11.93 -3.86
CA ALA A 191 10.36 -10.97 -4.56
C ALA A 191 9.78 -9.56 -4.48
N THR A 192 8.46 -9.43 -4.47
CA THR A 192 7.78 -8.14 -4.29
C THR A 192 8.15 -7.48 -2.96
N PHE A 193 8.23 -8.23 -1.85
CA PHE A 193 8.71 -7.67 -0.58
C PHE A 193 10.13 -7.07 -0.66
N ILE A 194 11.03 -7.73 -1.39
CA ILE A 194 12.42 -7.26 -1.57
C ILE A 194 12.44 -6.03 -2.48
N THR A 195 11.69 -6.08 -3.59
CA THR A 195 11.51 -4.95 -4.51
C THR A 195 11.02 -3.71 -3.76
N ASP A 196 9.96 -3.88 -2.96
CA ASP A 196 9.35 -2.82 -2.18
C ASP A 196 10.34 -2.20 -1.17
N TYR A 197 11.16 -3.03 -0.51
CA TYR A 197 12.22 -2.54 0.36
C TYR A 197 13.21 -1.62 -0.38
N ILE A 198 13.65 -2.02 -1.58
CA ILE A 198 14.61 -1.23 -2.38
C ILE A 198 13.96 0.06 -2.86
N HIS A 199 12.74 -0.01 -3.39
CA HIS A 199 11.99 1.17 -3.84
C HIS A 199 11.79 2.16 -2.69
N GLY A 200 11.33 1.68 -1.53
CA GLY A 200 11.14 2.51 -0.34
C GLY A 200 12.43 3.17 0.13
N ALA A 201 13.56 2.46 0.12
CA ALA A 201 14.86 3.02 0.50
C ALA A 201 15.30 4.18 -0.42
N VAL A 202 15.18 4.00 -1.74
CA VAL A 202 15.54 5.04 -2.72
C VAL A 202 14.63 6.25 -2.59
N VAL A 203 13.31 6.03 -2.47
CA VAL A 203 12.32 7.11 -2.31
C VAL A 203 12.62 7.94 -1.05
N LEU A 204 12.93 7.30 0.08
CA LEU A 204 13.29 8.01 1.31
C LEU A 204 14.55 8.88 1.18
N ILE A 205 15.58 8.38 0.51
CA ILE A 205 16.82 9.15 0.28
C ILE A 205 16.50 10.42 -0.51
N ILE A 206 15.64 10.31 -1.53
CA ILE A 206 15.21 11.44 -2.35
C ILE A 206 14.40 12.44 -1.50
N ILE A 207 13.46 11.98 -0.67
CA ILE A 207 12.67 12.83 0.23
C ILE A 207 13.57 13.59 1.21
N ILE A 208 14.53 12.90 1.84
CA ILE A 208 15.49 13.52 2.76
C ILE A 208 16.32 14.58 2.03
N THR A 209 16.77 14.28 0.80
CA THR A 209 17.53 15.22 -0.03
C THR A 209 16.73 16.50 -0.32
N PHE A 210 15.45 16.38 -0.69
CA PHE A 210 14.59 17.54 -0.91
C PHE A 210 14.34 18.33 0.37
N ALA A 211 14.09 17.66 1.50
CA ALA A 211 13.86 18.32 2.78
C ALA A 211 15.08 19.12 3.24
N LEU A 212 16.28 18.52 3.19
CA LEU A 212 17.53 19.21 3.53
C LEU A 212 17.84 20.34 2.54
N SER A 213 17.53 20.16 1.25
CA SER A 213 17.70 21.23 0.26
C SER A 213 16.81 22.44 0.57
N ALA A 214 15.50 22.23 0.70
CA ALA A 214 14.56 23.31 0.94
C ALA A 214 14.80 24.06 2.26
N TYR A 215 15.21 23.34 3.32
CA TYR A 215 15.29 23.89 4.67
C TYR A 215 16.71 24.13 5.18
N SER A 216 17.76 23.91 4.38
CA SER A 216 19.14 24.11 4.87
C SER A 216 20.15 24.58 3.82
N THR A 217 20.01 24.21 2.54
CA THR A 217 21.09 24.45 1.55
C THR A 217 20.67 25.23 0.31
N SER A 218 19.38 25.33 0.00
CA SER A 218 18.89 26.05 -1.19
C SER A 218 19.23 27.55 -1.11
N GLU A 219 19.69 28.13 -2.21
CA GLU A 219 19.96 29.57 -2.30
C GLU A 219 18.67 30.41 -2.27
N HIS A 220 17.53 29.83 -2.66
CA HIS A 220 16.23 30.51 -2.72
C HIS A 220 15.41 30.34 -1.44
N LEU A 221 15.52 29.18 -0.78
CA LEU A 221 14.78 28.88 0.46
C LEU A 221 15.69 28.80 1.67
N GLY A 222 16.68 27.89 1.69
CA GLY A 222 17.81 27.87 2.62
C GLY A 222 17.54 27.66 4.11
N SER A 223 16.32 27.89 4.61
CA SER A 223 15.93 27.71 6.01
C SER A 223 14.40 27.66 6.17
N PRO A 224 13.86 27.04 7.23
CA PRO A 224 12.43 27.15 7.54
C PRO A 224 11.97 28.59 7.74
N GLY A 225 12.88 29.46 8.19
CA GLY A 225 12.60 30.89 8.38
C GLY A 225 12.34 31.62 7.06
N ALA A 226 13.17 31.41 6.05
CA ALA A 226 12.98 32.06 4.75
C ALA A 226 11.79 31.47 3.98
N VAL A 227 11.54 30.16 4.07
CA VAL A 227 10.30 29.55 3.56
C VAL A 227 9.07 30.19 4.21
N TYR A 228 9.09 30.40 5.53
CA TYR A 228 8.00 31.06 6.24
C TYR A 228 7.71 32.47 5.70
N ASP A 229 8.75 33.27 5.47
CA ASP A 229 8.59 34.65 5.00
C ASP A 229 7.98 34.70 3.60
N LEU A 230 8.47 33.86 2.69
CA LEU A 230 7.93 33.74 1.34
C LEU A 230 6.47 33.25 1.34
N LEU A 231 6.09 32.37 2.26
CA LEU A 231 4.69 31.92 2.39
C LEU A 231 3.77 33.02 2.93
N VAL A 232 4.26 33.89 3.82
CA VAL A 232 3.50 35.06 4.30
C VAL A 232 3.31 36.07 3.17
N GLU A 233 4.34 36.30 2.36
CA GLU A 233 4.26 37.12 1.16
C GLU A 233 3.27 36.51 0.14
N ALA A 234 3.39 35.21 -0.15
CA ALA A 234 2.48 34.50 -1.04
C ALA A 234 1.02 34.59 -0.57
N ALA A 235 0.75 34.51 0.73
CA ALA A 235 -0.60 34.68 1.28
C ALA A 235 -1.14 36.11 1.12
N THR A 236 -0.27 37.11 1.04
CA THR A 236 -0.66 38.52 0.79
C THR A 236 -1.03 38.72 -0.68
N ASN A 237 -0.23 38.15 -1.59
CA ASN A 237 -0.48 38.23 -3.03
C ASN A 237 -1.67 37.36 -3.46
N HIS A 238 -1.79 36.18 -2.87
CA HIS A 238 -2.73 35.14 -3.25
C HIS A 238 -3.38 34.48 -2.02
N PRO A 239 -4.26 35.18 -1.28
CA PRO A 239 -4.89 34.63 -0.10
C PRO A 239 -5.78 33.43 -0.42
N VAL A 240 -5.75 32.40 0.43
CA VAL A 240 -6.56 31.19 0.25
C VAL A 240 -7.96 31.38 0.85
N ALA A 241 -8.98 31.32 0.01
CA ALA A 241 -10.37 31.40 0.45
C ALA A 241 -10.70 30.28 1.46
N GLY A 242 -11.26 30.66 2.62
CA GLY A 242 -11.63 29.74 3.68
C GLY A 242 -10.49 29.30 4.60
N ASN A 243 -9.26 29.76 4.35
CA ASN A 243 -8.19 29.69 5.36
C ASN A 243 -8.30 30.88 6.33
N LYS A 244 -7.92 30.66 7.59
CA LYS A 244 -7.80 31.75 8.57
C LYS A 244 -6.83 32.82 8.05
N ASP A 245 -7.35 34.05 7.92
CA ASP A 245 -6.64 35.23 7.42
C ASP A 245 -6.00 35.02 6.03
N GLY A 246 -6.55 34.10 5.22
CA GLY A 246 -6.00 33.74 3.91
C GLY A 246 -4.68 32.96 3.95
N SER A 247 -4.18 32.60 5.14
CA SER A 247 -2.83 32.11 5.36
C SER A 247 -2.61 30.67 4.87
N TYR A 248 -1.44 30.40 4.28
CA TYR A 248 -0.94 29.04 4.02
C TYR A 248 -0.43 28.32 5.28
N LEU A 249 -0.33 29.02 6.40
CA LEU A 249 0.32 28.57 7.63
C LEU A 249 -0.71 28.32 8.75
N THR A 250 -1.88 27.81 8.40
CA THR A 250 -2.94 27.49 9.38
C THR A 250 -3.55 26.11 9.12
N MET A 251 -3.95 25.44 10.20
CA MET A 251 -4.78 24.23 10.10
C MET A 251 -6.25 24.57 9.83
N ARG A 252 -6.70 25.80 10.12
CA ARG A 252 -8.09 26.22 9.87
C ARG A 252 -8.30 26.56 8.40
N SER A 253 -8.62 25.53 7.64
CA SER A 253 -8.87 25.57 6.19
C SER A 253 -10.15 24.81 5.86
N THR A 254 -11.14 25.48 5.26
CA THR A 254 -12.39 24.82 4.82
C THR A 254 -12.13 23.81 3.70
N GLY A 255 -11.33 24.18 2.70
CA GLY A 255 -10.93 23.25 1.64
C GLY A 255 -10.12 22.06 2.15
N GLY A 256 -9.21 22.31 3.11
CA GLY A 256 -8.43 21.26 3.76
C GLY A 256 -9.27 20.25 4.54
N ILE A 257 -10.25 20.70 5.34
CA ILE A 257 -11.12 19.78 6.08
C ILE A 257 -12.13 19.06 5.17
N THR A 258 -12.60 19.69 4.10
CA THR A 258 -13.44 19.00 3.10
C THR A 258 -12.66 17.90 2.41
N PHE A 259 -11.43 18.19 1.97
CA PHE A 259 -10.52 17.19 1.42
C PHE A 259 -10.24 16.08 2.43
N PHE A 260 -10.02 16.40 3.71
CA PHE A 260 -9.81 15.41 4.76
C PHE A 260 -10.94 14.39 4.85
N VAL A 261 -12.20 14.82 4.80
CA VAL A 261 -13.35 13.91 4.85
C VAL A 261 -13.38 13.01 3.61
N ILE A 262 -13.21 13.59 2.41
CA ILE A 262 -13.14 12.82 1.16
C ILE A 262 -12.01 11.79 1.22
N ASN A 263 -10.82 12.23 1.66
CA ASN A 263 -9.61 11.44 1.79
C ASN A 263 -9.82 10.27 2.76
N ILE A 264 -10.39 10.50 3.94
CA ILE A 264 -10.66 9.43 4.90
C ILE A 264 -11.61 8.38 4.31
N VAL A 265 -12.71 8.84 3.71
CA VAL A 265 -13.73 7.95 3.17
C VAL A 265 -13.15 7.11 2.03
N GLY A 266 -12.52 7.75 1.05
CA GLY A 266 -11.92 7.06 -0.07
C GLY A 266 -10.83 6.07 0.34
N ASN A 267 -9.96 6.45 1.29
CA ASN A 267 -8.89 5.56 1.76
C ASN A 267 -9.41 4.36 2.55
N PHE A 268 -10.56 4.48 3.22
CA PHE A 268 -11.22 3.31 3.80
C PHE A 268 -11.61 2.31 2.72
N GLY A 269 -12.20 2.80 1.63
CA GLY A 269 -12.49 2.01 0.45
C GLY A 269 -11.26 1.30 -0.09
N THR A 270 -10.21 2.07 -0.40
CA THR A 270 -9.02 1.52 -1.05
C THR A 270 -8.24 0.58 -0.16
N VAL A 271 -8.16 0.80 1.15
CA VAL A 271 -7.38 -0.08 2.03
C VAL A 271 -8.15 -1.35 2.42
N PHE A 272 -9.46 -1.28 2.63
CA PHE A 272 -10.22 -2.40 3.20
C PHE A 272 -10.74 -3.37 2.15
N LEU A 273 -10.80 -2.95 0.88
CA LEU A 273 -11.34 -3.73 -0.23
C LEU A 273 -10.27 -4.18 -1.22
N ASP A 274 -9.10 -3.55 -1.18
CA ASP A 274 -7.97 -3.97 -2.01
C ASP A 274 -7.33 -5.25 -1.45
N ALA A 275 -7.31 -6.29 -2.30
CA ALA A 275 -6.71 -7.56 -1.97
C ALA A 275 -5.19 -7.45 -1.71
N SER A 276 -4.49 -6.47 -2.29
CA SER A 276 -3.05 -6.28 -2.13
C SER A 276 -2.63 -6.17 -0.65
N TYR A 277 -3.42 -5.47 0.16
CA TYR A 277 -3.16 -5.34 1.60
C TYR A 277 -3.39 -6.62 2.35
N SER A 278 -4.47 -7.33 2.01
CA SER A 278 -4.79 -8.61 2.63
C SER A 278 -3.74 -9.67 2.30
N GLN A 279 -3.17 -9.64 1.09
CA GLN A 279 -2.11 -10.56 0.67
C GLN A 279 -0.82 -10.34 1.45
N LYS A 280 -0.43 -9.08 1.69
CA LYS A 280 0.73 -8.78 2.53
C LYS A 280 0.52 -9.23 3.96
N ALA A 281 -0.69 -9.06 4.48
CA ALA A 281 -1.06 -9.57 5.78
C ALA A 281 -0.94 -11.10 5.80
N ILE A 282 -1.54 -11.79 4.83
CA ILE A 282 -1.50 -13.25 4.70
C ILE A 282 -0.04 -13.74 4.64
N ALA A 283 0.81 -13.08 3.88
CA ALA A 283 2.23 -13.43 3.71
C ALA A 283 3.13 -13.16 4.93
N ALA A 284 2.71 -12.28 5.84
CA ALA A 284 3.45 -12.02 7.07
C ALA A 284 3.38 -13.22 8.02
N HIS A 285 4.46 -13.48 8.74
CA HIS A 285 4.42 -14.45 9.83
C HIS A 285 3.45 -13.97 10.93
N PRO A 286 2.59 -14.84 11.50
CA PRO A 286 1.53 -14.45 12.45
C PRO A 286 1.98 -13.56 13.62
N VAL A 287 3.15 -13.85 14.19
CA VAL A 287 3.73 -13.07 15.31
C VAL A 287 4.35 -11.74 14.84
N HIS A 288 4.77 -11.67 13.57
CA HIS A 288 5.48 -10.54 12.99
C HIS A 288 4.57 -9.54 12.27
N ALA A 289 3.33 -9.94 11.96
CA ALA A 289 2.34 -9.11 11.28
C ALA A 289 2.05 -7.82 12.06
N LEU A 290 1.61 -7.93 13.33
CA LEU A 290 1.25 -6.75 14.15
C LEU A 290 2.37 -5.70 14.24
N PRO A 291 3.58 -6.02 14.73
CA PRO A 291 4.65 -5.03 14.81
C PRO A 291 5.03 -4.48 13.43
N GLY A 292 5.02 -5.31 12.38
CA GLY A 292 5.28 -4.85 11.01
C GLY A 292 4.29 -3.78 10.54
N TYR A 293 2.98 -3.98 10.76
CA TYR A 293 1.95 -3.01 10.38
C TYR A 293 1.97 -1.74 11.24
N ILE A 294 2.25 -1.83 12.55
CA ILE A 294 2.36 -0.63 13.40
C ILE A 294 3.58 0.21 13.01
N ILE A 295 4.74 -0.42 12.85
CA ILE A 295 5.97 0.25 12.41
C ILE A 295 5.72 0.86 11.03
N GLY A 296 5.15 0.09 10.11
CA GLY A 296 4.82 0.55 8.76
C GLY A 296 3.88 1.75 8.78
N GLY A 297 2.80 1.74 9.56
CA GLY A 297 1.86 2.86 9.63
C GLY A 297 2.47 4.15 10.18
N LEU A 298 3.23 4.06 11.27
CA LEU A 298 3.91 5.23 11.85
C LEU A 298 5.02 5.77 10.95
N ALA A 299 5.74 4.86 10.28
CA ALA A 299 6.77 5.21 9.31
C ALA A 299 6.18 5.89 8.08
N TRP A 300 5.03 5.39 7.62
CA TRP A 300 4.34 5.91 6.44
C TRP A 300 3.87 7.35 6.63
N PHE A 301 3.33 7.73 7.81
CA PHE A 301 2.86 9.10 8.08
C PHE A 301 3.88 10.19 7.69
N ALA A 302 5.16 9.96 8.00
CA ALA A 302 6.23 10.93 7.73
C ALA A 302 6.44 11.19 6.23
N ILE A 303 6.17 10.20 5.38
CA ILE A 303 6.46 10.26 3.94
C ILE A 303 5.61 11.34 3.25
N PRO A 304 4.27 11.24 3.17
CA PRO A 304 3.47 12.29 2.54
C PRO A 304 3.50 13.57 3.35
N TRP A 305 3.57 13.52 4.69
CA TRP A 305 3.57 14.73 5.51
C TRP A 305 4.80 15.59 5.23
N LEU A 306 6.01 15.04 5.31
CA LEU A 306 7.22 15.81 5.05
C LEU A 306 7.38 16.13 3.56
N THR A 307 7.10 15.17 2.66
CA THR A 307 7.25 15.41 1.20
C THR A 307 6.36 16.56 0.75
N ALA A 308 5.08 16.55 1.13
CA ALA A 308 4.15 17.60 0.72
C ALA A 308 4.41 18.91 1.46
N THR A 309 4.75 18.88 2.76
CA THR A 309 5.17 20.09 3.48
C THR A 309 6.41 20.71 2.84
N THR A 310 7.34 19.90 2.33
CA THR A 310 8.54 20.38 1.66
C THR A 310 8.22 20.91 0.27
N LEU A 311 7.79 20.04 -0.63
CA LEU A 311 7.67 20.36 -2.06
C LEU A 311 6.43 21.18 -2.37
N GLY A 312 5.33 21.01 -1.63
CA GLY A 312 4.11 21.80 -1.81
C GLY A 312 4.27 23.24 -1.34
N LEU A 313 4.92 23.44 -0.18
CA LEU A 313 5.25 24.79 0.28
C LEU A 313 6.38 25.41 -0.52
N SER A 314 7.33 24.62 -1.03
CA SER A 314 8.36 25.12 -1.95
C SER A 314 7.75 25.59 -3.27
N ALA A 315 6.73 24.89 -3.79
CA ALA A 315 5.98 25.38 -4.97
C ALA A 315 5.36 26.75 -4.70
N LEU A 316 4.67 26.92 -3.56
CA LEU A 316 4.07 28.20 -3.17
C LEU A 316 5.10 29.31 -2.92
N ALA A 317 6.22 28.98 -2.27
CA ALA A 317 7.26 29.94 -1.93
C ALA A 317 8.08 30.40 -3.16
N LEU A 318 8.15 29.57 -4.20
CA LEU A 318 8.94 29.84 -5.40
C LEU A 318 8.09 30.25 -6.61
N GLU A 319 6.75 30.19 -6.57
CA GLU A 319 5.91 30.45 -7.75
C GLU A 319 6.13 31.84 -8.38
N SER A 320 6.52 32.83 -7.58
CA SER A 320 6.83 34.20 -8.01
C SER A 320 8.30 34.41 -8.41
N ASN A 321 9.13 33.35 -8.40
CA ASN A 321 10.53 33.41 -8.75
C ASN A 321 10.76 32.90 -10.19
N PRO A 322 11.61 33.55 -11.02
CA PRO A 322 11.96 33.09 -12.37
C PRO A 322 12.48 31.66 -12.50
N VAL A 323 12.96 31.04 -11.40
CA VAL A 323 13.37 29.62 -11.40
C VAL A 323 12.18 28.66 -11.43
N PHE A 324 10.97 29.14 -11.12
CA PHE A 324 9.78 28.30 -11.10
C PHE A 324 9.24 28.08 -12.51
N PRO A 325 8.87 26.85 -12.88
CA PRO A 325 8.65 26.53 -14.30
C PRO A 325 7.52 27.33 -14.97
N THR A 326 6.47 27.70 -14.25
CA THR A 326 5.33 28.45 -14.81
C THR A 326 5.51 29.97 -14.76
N TYR A 327 6.58 30.49 -14.15
CA TYR A 327 6.78 31.94 -13.96
C TYR A 327 6.69 32.72 -15.29
N PRO A 328 6.03 33.90 -15.32
CA PRO A 328 5.39 34.61 -14.19
C PRO A 328 3.97 34.13 -13.87
N GLU A 329 3.46 33.15 -14.62
CA GLU A 329 2.10 32.64 -14.44
C GLU A 329 2.03 31.68 -13.26
N ARG A 330 0.90 31.72 -12.56
CA ARG A 330 0.59 30.76 -11.50
C ARG A 330 0.28 29.39 -12.10
N MET A 331 0.52 28.33 -11.33
CA MET A 331 0.08 26.98 -11.70
C MET A 331 -1.43 26.95 -11.93
N THR A 332 -1.85 26.33 -13.04
CA THR A 332 -3.27 26.14 -13.31
C THR A 332 -3.85 25.05 -12.40
N ASP A 333 -5.16 25.11 -12.13
CA ASP A 333 -5.84 24.03 -11.38
C ASP A 333 -5.74 22.67 -12.07
N ALA A 334 -5.60 22.65 -13.39
CA ALA A 334 -5.36 21.45 -14.17
C ALA A 334 -3.97 20.85 -13.86
N ASP A 335 -2.91 21.67 -13.80
CA ASP A 335 -1.56 21.22 -13.45
C ASP A 335 -1.50 20.69 -12.03
N VAL A 336 -2.14 21.38 -11.08
CA VAL A 336 -2.22 20.95 -9.69
C VAL A 336 -2.98 19.62 -9.58
N SER A 337 -4.10 19.45 -10.31
CA SER A 337 -4.88 18.21 -10.33
C SER A 337 -4.16 17.05 -11.03
N ALA A 338 -3.32 17.36 -12.02
CA ALA A 338 -2.42 16.40 -12.66
C ALA A 338 -1.24 15.98 -11.77
N GLY A 339 -1.06 16.64 -10.61
CA GLY A 339 -0.01 16.32 -9.65
C GLY A 339 1.31 17.03 -9.89
N LEU A 340 1.35 18.08 -10.72
CA LEU A 340 2.60 18.69 -11.19
C LEU A 340 3.27 19.65 -10.19
N ALA A 341 2.61 19.96 -9.06
CA ALA A 341 3.19 20.82 -8.03
C ALA A 341 4.50 20.26 -7.46
N LEU A 342 4.57 18.94 -7.26
CA LEU A 342 5.79 18.26 -6.79
C LEU A 342 6.93 18.34 -7.84
N PRO A 343 6.73 17.90 -9.10
CA PRO A 343 7.72 18.07 -10.16
C PRO A 343 8.22 19.49 -10.33
N TYR A 344 7.33 20.49 -10.30
CA TYR A 344 7.71 21.88 -10.53
C TYR A 344 8.51 22.46 -9.38
N ALA A 345 8.13 22.17 -8.13
CA ALA A 345 8.95 22.52 -6.97
C ALA A 345 10.35 21.89 -7.01
N ALA A 346 10.44 20.62 -7.42
CA ALA A 346 11.72 19.94 -7.51
C ALA A 346 12.63 20.56 -8.58
N VAL A 347 12.08 20.94 -9.73
CA VAL A 347 12.81 21.67 -10.78
C VAL A 347 13.27 23.03 -10.26
N ALA A 348 12.41 23.77 -9.57
CA ALA A 348 12.75 25.08 -9.00
C ALA A 348 13.84 25.00 -7.92
N LEU A 349 13.85 23.92 -7.12
CA LEU A 349 14.81 23.72 -6.04
C LEU A 349 16.19 23.24 -6.49
N LEU A 350 16.23 22.29 -7.43
CA LEU A 350 17.45 21.54 -7.76
C LEU A 350 17.69 21.41 -9.29
N GLY A 351 16.96 22.19 -10.10
CA GLY A 351 17.07 22.18 -11.56
C GLY A 351 16.86 20.79 -12.16
N LYS A 352 17.75 20.41 -13.08
CA LYS A 352 17.73 19.09 -13.74
C LYS A 352 17.92 17.93 -12.74
N GLY A 353 18.66 18.14 -11.65
CA GLY A 353 18.84 17.14 -10.60
C GLY A 353 17.52 16.83 -9.88
N GLY A 354 16.76 17.87 -9.54
CA GLY A 354 15.43 17.73 -8.94
C GLY A 354 14.41 17.09 -9.87
N ALA A 355 14.46 17.43 -11.16
CA ALA A 355 13.67 16.76 -12.19
C ALA A 355 13.97 15.25 -12.25
N GLY A 356 15.25 14.87 -12.30
CA GLY A 356 15.68 13.48 -12.35
C GLY A 356 15.30 12.69 -11.09
N ALA A 357 15.51 13.29 -9.91
CA ALA A 357 15.13 12.69 -8.63
C ALA A 357 13.61 12.47 -8.55
N THR A 358 12.80 13.43 -8.98
CA THR A 358 11.34 13.29 -9.02
C THR A 358 10.90 12.20 -9.99
N LEU A 359 11.50 12.16 -11.19
CA LEU A 359 11.20 11.14 -12.19
C LEU A 359 11.45 9.73 -11.65
N ILE A 360 12.59 9.51 -10.99
CA ILE A 360 12.92 8.23 -10.35
C ILE A 360 11.96 7.94 -9.20
N MET A 361 11.73 8.90 -8.30
CA MET A 361 10.86 8.74 -7.14
C MET A 361 9.44 8.34 -7.53
N VAL A 362 8.85 9.03 -8.51
CA VAL A 362 7.50 8.74 -9.02
C VAL A 362 7.49 7.41 -9.78
N TYR A 363 8.49 7.13 -10.61
CA TYR A 363 8.58 5.84 -11.31
C TYR A 363 8.63 4.65 -10.33
N LEU A 364 9.45 4.71 -9.28
CA LEU A 364 9.54 3.64 -8.27
C LEU A 364 8.25 3.50 -7.45
N ALA A 365 7.58 4.62 -7.15
CA ALA A 365 6.27 4.61 -6.48
C ALA A 365 5.19 3.93 -7.35
N VAL A 366 5.15 4.25 -8.66
CA VAL A 366 4.24 3.61 -9.63
C VAL A 366 4.54 2.12 -9.75
N THR A 367 5.81 1.74 -9.96
CA THR A 367 6.16 0.34 -10.20
C THR A 367 5.94 -0.55 -8.98
N SER A 368 6.28 -0.09 -7.76
CA SER A 368 5.99 -0.82 -6.51
C SER A 368 4.49 -1.06 -6.34
N SER A 369 3.70 -0.01 -6.48
CA SER A 369 2.26 -0.08 -6.21
C SER A 369 1.53 -0.88 -7.29
N PHE A 370 1.87 -0.66 -8.58
CA PHE A 370 1.26 -1.40 -9.69
C PHE A 370 1.58 -2.90 -9.64
N ASN A 371 2.75 -3.28 -9.13
CA ASN A 371 3.08 -4.67 -8.85
C ASN A 371 2.15 -5.29 -7.79
N ALA A 372 1.87 -4.56 -6.71
CA ALA A 372 0.94 -5.01 -5.68
C ALA A 372 -0.48 -5.22 -6.25
N GLU A 373 -0.94 -4.31 -7.11
CA GLU A 373 -2.22 -4.42 -7.83
C GLU A 373 -2.27 -5.62 -8.78
N LEU A 374 -1.17 -5.92 -9.48
CA LEU A 374 -1.08 -7.09 -10.35
C LEU A 374 -1.27 -8.39 -9.57
N ILE A 375 -0.61 -8.53 -8.41
CA ILE A 375 -0.73 -9.71 -7.55
C ILE A 375 -2.13 -9.79 -6.91
N ALA A 376 -2.71 -8.63 -6.54
CA ALA A 376 -4.07 -8.52 -6.04
C ALA A 376 -5.07 -9.12 -7.04
N VAL A 377 -5.11 -8.57 -8.25
CA VAL A 377 -6.06 -8.98 -9.28
C VAL A 377 -5.79 -10.40 -9.78
N SER A 378 -4.51 -10.79 -9.92
CA SER A 378 -4.19 -12.14 -10.35
C SER A 378 -4.64 -13.21 -9.35
N SER A 379 -4.56 -12.91 -8.05
CA SER A 379 -5.02 -13.82 -7.01
C SER A 379 -6.54 -13.89 -6.95
N ILE A 380 -7.25 -12.77 -7.10
CA ILE A 380 -8.72 -12.77 -7.22
C ILE A 380 -9.14 -13.62 -8.43
N ALA A 381 -8.53 -13.40 -9.59
CA ALA A 381 -8.82 -14.18 -10.79
C ALA A 381 -8.52 -15.68 -10.59
N THR A 382 -7.45 -16.02 -9.88
CA THR A 382 -6.99 -17.40 -9.70
C THR A 382 -7.78 -18.16 -8.64
N TYR A 383 -7.94 -17.61 -7.45
CA TYR A 383 -8.53 -18.30 -6.30
C TYR A 383 -10.03 -18.04 -6.18
N ASP A 384 -10.47 -16.80 -6.39
CA ASP A 384 -11.86 -16.38 -6.17
C ASP A 384 -12.76 -16.57 -7.39
N ILE A 385 -12.18 -16.67 -8.59
CA ILE A 385 -12.93 -16.92 -9.83
C ILE A 385 -12.60 -18.31 -10.38
N TYR A 386 -11.35 -18.55 -10.78
CA TYR A 386 -10.97 -19.77 -11.50
C TYR A 386 -11.09 -21.02 -10.63
N ARG A 387 -10.34 -21.10 -9.52
CA ARG A 387 -10.42 -22.23 -8.59
C ARG A 387 -11.81 -22.31 -7.95
N ALA A 388 -12.42 -21.17 -7.63
CA ALA A 388 -13.70 -21.16 -6.94
C ALA A 388 -14.87 -21.73 -7.77
N TYR A 389 -14.95 -21.38 -9.05
CA TYR A 389 -16.16 -21.61 -9.87
C TYR A 389 -15.91 -22.30 -11.21
N ILE A 390 -14.71 -22.22 -11.77
CA ILE A 390 -14.40 -22.76 -13.10
C ILE A 390 -13.76 -24.15 -12.99
N ASN A 391 -12.74 -24.30 -12.14
CA ASN A 391 -12.01 -25.55 -11.95
C ASN A 391 -11.58 -25.74 -10.48
N PRO A 392 -12.48 -26.27 -9.62
CA PRO A 392 -12.19 -26.51 -8.20
C PRO A 392 -11.03 -27.45 -7.91
N SER A 393 -10.70 -28.35 -8.84
CA SER A 393 -9.59 -29.31 -8.74
C SER A 393 -8.34 -28.86 -9.50
N ALA A 394 -8.16 -27.55 -9.73
CA ALA A 394 -6.99 -27.03 -10.41
C ALA A 394 -5.69 -27.29 -9.62
N THR A 395 -4.68 -27.87 -10.29
CA THR A 395 -3.36 -28.11 -9.71
C THR A 395 -2.55 -26.81 -9.58
N GLY A 396 -1.56 -26.78 -8.69
CA GLY A 396 -0.71 -25.60 -8.47
C GLY A 396 -0.09 -25.02 -9.75
N LYS A 397 0.36 -25.87 -10.69
CA LYS A 397 0.88 -25.43 -12.00
C LYS A 397 -0.15 -24.65 -12.82
N LYS A 398 -1.41 -25.11 -12.83
CA LYS A 398 -2.50 -24.42 -13.55
C LYS A 398 -2.88 -23.10 -12.86
N LEU A 399 -2.81 -23.05 -11.53
CA LEU A 399 -3.07 -21.83 -10.77
C LEU A 399 -2.03 -20.75 -11.07
N VAL A 400 -0.74 -21.09 -11.08
CA VAL A 400 0.34 -20.15 -11.46
C VAL A 400 0.15 -19.65 -12.90
N TRP A 401 -0.18 -20.55 -13.84
CA TRP A 401 -0.45 -20.16 -15.22
C TRP A 401 -1.64 -19.20 -15.34
N MET A 402 -2.73 -19.45 -14.60
CA MET A 402 -3.89 -18.55 -14.57
C MET A 402 -3.53 -17.17 -14.00
N SER A 403 -2.73 -17.13 -12.94
CA SER A 403 -2.22 -15.88 -12.36
C SER A 403 -1.43 -15.06 -13.39
N HIS A 404 -0.54 -15.71 -14.14
CA HIS A 404 0.23 -15.07 -15.22
C HIS A 404 -0.69 -14.48 -16.30
N MET A 405 -1.68 -15.25 -16.76
CA MET A 405 -2.62 -14.76 -17.76
C MET A 405 -3.45 -13.57 -17.26
N ALA A 406 -3.89 -13.62 -16.00
CA ALA A 406 -4.63 -12.53 -15.37
C ALA A 406 -3.79 -11.25 -15.29
N MET A 407 -2.50 -11.33 -14.95
CA MET A 407 -1.60 -10.17 -14.89
C MET A 407 -1.43 -9.48 -16.25
N ILE A 408 -1.19 -10.24 -17.34
CA ILE A 408 -1.06 -9.65 -18.69
C ILE A 408 -2.37 -9.01 -19.13
N GLY A 409 -3.48 -9.74 -18.99
CA GLY A 409 -4.80 -9.23 -19.36
C GLY A 409 -5.14 -7.95 -18.61
N TYR A 410 -4.89 -7.93 -17.30
CA TYR A 410 -5.11 -6.77 -16.46
C TYR A 410 -4.25 -5.57 -16.87
N ALA A 411 -2.95 -5.76 -17.10
CA ALA A 411 -2.06 -4.68 -17.54
C ALA A 411 -2.53 -4.05 -18.86
N ILE A 412 -2.95 -4.88 -19.83
CA ILE A 412 -3.49 -4.39 -21.12
C ILE A 412 -4.78 -3.58 -20.90
N ILE A 413 -5.71 -4.07 -20.07
CA ILE A 413 -6.96 -3.36 -19.75
C ILE A 413 -6.66 -2.00 -19.12
N ILE A 414 -5.76 -1.95 -18.13
CA ILE A 414 -5.40 -0.69 -17.47
C ILE A 414 -4.75 0.29 -18.46
N CYS A 415 -3.86 -0.17 -19.35
CA CYS A 415 -3.29 0.69 -20.38
C CYS A 415 -4.36 1.27 -21.31
N LEU A 416 -5.26 0.44 -21.83
CA LEU A 416 -6.32 0.87 -22.74
C LEU A 416 -7.27 1.88 -22.10
N VAL A 417 -7.71 1.62 -20.87
CA VAL A 417 -8.59 2.53 -20.13
C VAL A 417 -7.84 3.84 -19.80
N SER A 418 -6.57 3.76 -19.41
CA SER A 418 -5.75 4.94 -19.11
C SER A 418 -5.57 5.87 -20.32
N VAL A 419 -5.49 5.33 -21.55
CA VAL A 419 -5.49 6.14 -22.77
C VAL A 419 -6.79 6.92 -22.93
N GLY A 420 -7.93 6.27 -22.66
CA GLY A 420 -9.23 6.94 -22.64
C GLY A 420 -9.27 8.09 -21.63
N LEU A 421 -8.78 7.86 -20.40
CA LEU A 421 -8.70 8.89 -19.37
C LEU A 421 -7.80 10.06 -19.78
N TRP A 422 -6.64 9.76 -20.38
CA TRP A 422 -5.68 10.76 -20.85
C TRP A 422 -6.30 11.74 -21.85
N TYR A 423 -6.95 11.23 -22.90
CA TYR A 423 -7.54 12.07 -23.94
C TYR A 423 -8.81 12.80 -23.47
N ASN A 424 -9.49 12.30 -22.44
CA ASN A 424 -10.65 12.98 -21.83
C ASN A 424 -10.28 13.95 -20.71
N GLY A 425 -8.98 14.15 -20.43
CA GLY A 425 -8.51 15.08 -19.40
C GLY A 425 -8.84 14.63 -17.96
N ILE A 426 -9.07 13.33 -17.74
CA ILE A 426 -9.31 12.80 -16.40
C ILE A 426 -7.97 12.65 -15.68
N SER A 427 -7.75 13.51 -14.68
CA SER A 427 -6.51 13.54 -13.90
C SER A 427 -6.50 12.49 -12.78
N MET A 428 -5.31 12.18 -12.28
CA MET A 428 -5.15 11.37 -11.08
C MET A 428 -5.89 11.99 -9.88
N GLY A 429 -5.86 13.33 -9.73
CA GLY A 429 -6.59 14.02 -8.66
C GLY A 429 -8.10 13.83 -8.74
N TYR A 430 -8.68 13.84 -9.95
CA TYR A 430 -10.11 13.54 -10.14
C TYR A 430 -10.45 12.12 -9.69
N LEU A 431 -9.69 11.13 -10.15
CA LEU A 431 -9.88 9.72 -9.77
C LEU A 431 -9.73 9.54 -8.25
N TYR A 432 -8.77 10.23 -7.63
CA TYR A 432 -8.52 10.19 -6.20
C TYR A 432 -9.73 10.65 -5.38
N LEU A 433 -10.38 11.75 -5.79
CA LEU A 433 -11.59 12.22 -5.11
C LEU A 433 -12.80 11.31 -5.39
N LEU A 434 -12.87 10.73 -6.58
CA LEU A 434 -13.96 9.85 -7.00
C LEU A 434 -13.98 8.53 -6.24
N MET A 435 -12.80 8.04 -5.80
CA MET A 435 -12.64 6.66 -5.36
C MET A 435 -13.69 6.26 -4.32
N GLY A 436 -13.88 7.04 -3.27
CA GLY A 436 -14.78 6.62 -2.21
C GLY A 436 -16.25 6.67 -2.60
N VAL A 437 -16.66 7.43 -3.62
CA VAL A 437 -18.00 7.35 -4.20
C VAL A 437 -18.25 5.95 -4.76
N LEU A 438 -17.24 5.37 -5.41
CA LEU A 438 -17.37 4.11 -6.14
C LEU A 438 -17.24 2.88 -5.23
N ILE A 439 -16.40 2.93 -4.19
CA ILE A 439 -16.05 1.72 -3.45
C ILE A 439 -16.38 1.73 -1.95
N SER A 440 -16.56 2.88 -1.30
CA SER A 440 -16.63 2.92 0.18
C SER A 440 -17.86 2.22 0.78
N ALA A 441 -18.92 2.01 -0.01
CA ALA A 441 -20.12 1.33 0.43
C ALA A 441 -19.89 -0.14 0.86
N ALA A 442 -18.81 -0.77 0.38
CA ALA A 442 -18.47 -2.13 0.77
C ALA A 442 -17.63 -2.22 2.06
N VAL A 443 -17.05 -1.11 2.55
CA VAL A 443 -16.10 -1.11 3.67
C VAL A 443 -16.70 -1.67 4.96
N ILE A 444 -17.85 -1.13 5.38
CA ILE A 444 -18.49 -1.54 6.63
C ILE A 444 -18.95 -3.00 6.55
N PRO A 445 -19.67 -3.42 5.48
CA PRO A 445 -20.01 -4.84 5.29
C PRO A 445 -18.80 -5.78 5.24
N ALA A 446 -17.68 -5.38 4.63
CA ALA A 446 -16.43 -6.16 4.63
C ALA A 446 -15.84 -6.29 6.05
N THR A 447 -15.75 -5.17 6.76
CA THR A 447 -15.23 -5.11 8.14
C THR A 447 -16.05 -6.01 9.08
N LEU A 448 -17.38 -5.89 9.03
CA LEU A 448 -18.29 -6.67 9.86
C LEU A 448 -18.25 -8.17 9.54
N THR A 449 -17.84 -8.54 8.31
CA THR A 449 -17.60 -9.94 7.93
C THR A 449 -16.56 -10.60 8.81
N LEU A 450 -15.54 -9.86 9.23
CA LEU A 450 -14.48 -10.36 10.11
C LEU A 450 -14.63 -9.91 11.56
N MET A 451 -15.58 -9.04 11.91
CA MET A 451 -15.68 -8.53 13.29
C MET A 451 -16.96 -8.94 14.01
N TRP A 452 -18.07 -9.11 13.29
CA TRP A 452 -19.38 -9.31 13.90
C TRP A 452 -20.03 -10.62 13.45
N LYS A 453 -20.39 -11.47 14.41
CA LYS A 453 -21.07 -12.75 14.18
C LYS A 453 -22.53 -12.64 13.71
N GLY A 454 -23.14 -11.46 13.86
CA GLY A 454 -24.56 -11.22 13.61
C GLY A 454 -24.93 -10.81 12.19
N GLN A 455 -23.96 -10.37 11.38
CA GLN A 455 -24.23 -9.99 10.00
C GLN A 455 -24.67 -11.21 9.19
N ASN A 456 -25.83 -11.10 8.54
CA ASN A 456 -26.36 -12.14 7.66
C ASN A 456 -25.92 -11.93 6.20
N LYS A 457 -26.15 -12.94 5.35
CA LYS A 457 -25.79 -12.90 3.92
C LYS A 457 -26.44 -11.76 3.13
N TRP A 458 -27.67 -11.37 3.45
CA TRP A 458 -28.40 -10.32 2.75
C TRP A 458 -27.83 -8.94 3.06
N ALA A 459 -27.55 -8.68 4.34
CA ALA A 459 -26.86 -7.47 4.78
C ALA A 459 -25.48 -7.35 4.14
N ALA A 460 -24.73 -8.45 4.03
CA ALA A 460 -23.42 -8.46 3.35
C ALA A 460 -23.52 -8.22 1.84
N THR A 461 -24.54 -8.77 1.17
CA THR A 461 -24.67 -8.72 -0.30
C THR A 461 -25.29 -7.39 -0.77
N LEU A 462 -26.39 -6.97 -0.16
CA LEU A 462 -27.21 -5.87 -0.68
C LEU A 462 -26.77 -4.48 -0.19
N SER A 463 -26.21 -4.37 1.03
CA SER A 463 -25.81 -3.06 1.57
C SER A 463 -24.75 -2.36 0.72
N PRO A 464 -23.69 -3.04 0.23
CA PRO A 464 -22.72 -2.40 -0.66
C PRO A 464 -23.34 -1.88 -1.96
N ILE A 465 -24.23 -2.67 -2.58
CA ILE A 465 -24.87 -2.34 -3.86
C ILE A 465 -25.79 -1.12 -3.71
N LEU A 466 -26.68 -1.15 -2.70
CA LEU A 466 -27.59 -0.04 -2.44
C LEU A 466 -26.82 1.22 -2.01
N GLY A 467 -25.79 1.07 -1.19
CA GLY A 467 -24.95 2.19 -0.78
C GLY A 467 -24.21 2.84 -1.95
N PHE A 468 -23.69 2.03 -2.88
CA PHE A 468 -23.09 2.52 -4.12
C PHE A 468 -24.10 3.29 -4.98
N ILE A 469 -25.32 2.77 -5.17
CA ILE A 469 -26.37 3.46 -5.92
C ILE A 469 -26.70 4.81 -5.26
N CYS A 470 -26.88 4.83 -3.93
CA CYS A 470 -27.11 6.07 -3.19
C CYS A 470 -25.96 7.07 -3.35
N ALA A 471 -24.71 6.60 -3.34
CA ALA A 471 -23.52 7.44 -3.51
C ALA A 471 -23.46 8.08 -4.90
N ILE A 472 -23.73 7.32 -5.95
CA ILE A 472 -23.79 7.83 -7.33
C ILE A 472 -24.90 8.89 -7.47
N ILE A 473 -26.08 8.63 -6.91
CA ILE A 473 -27.19 9.59 -6.92
C ILE A 473 -26.79 10.87 -6.17
N ALA A 474 -26.25 10.76 -4.96
CA ALA A 474 -25.83 11.90 -4.17
C ALA A 474 -24.76 12.74 -4.88
N TRP A 475 -23.76 12.08 -5.49
CA TRP A 475 -22.71 12.73 -6.27
C TRP A 475 -23.27 13.51 -7.46
N LEU A 476 -24.04 12.85 -8.34
CA LEU A 476 -24.52 13.47 -9.58
C LEU A 476 -25.62 14.51 -9.34
N VAL A 477 -26.51 14.29 -8.37
CA VAL A 477 -27.54 15.27 -8.01
C VAL A 477 -26.90 16.52 -7.40
N THR A 478 -25.89 16.35 -6.53
CA THR A 478 -25.18 17.50 -5.96
C THR A 478 -24.47 18.28 -7.06
N ALA A 479 -23.74 17.61 -7.96
CA ALA A 479 -23.11 18.24 -9.12
C ALA A 479 -24.11 19.03 -9.98
N SER A 480 -25.25 18.41 -10.32
CA SER A 480 -26.31 19.06 -11.10
C SER A 480 -26.88 20.29 -10.38
N LYS A 481 -27.05 20.24 -9.06
CA LYS A 481 -27.61 21.35 -8.27
C LYS A 481 -26.61 22.48 -8.01
N THR A 482 -25.33 22.18 -7.84
CA THR A 482 -24.32 23.18 -7.52
C THR A 482 -23.78 23.87 -8.77
N CYS A 483 -23.56 23.13 -9.87
CA CYS A 483 -22.95 23.70 -11.08
C CYS A 483 -23.91 23.85 -12.27
N GLY A 484 -25.05 23.15 -12.28
CA GLY A 484 -25.98 23.15 -13.42
C GLY A 484 -25.55 22.32 -14.64
N VAL A 485 -24.30 21.87 -14.71
CA VAL A 485 -23.73 21.06 -15.82
C VAL A 485 -22.94 19.87 -15.24
N LEU A 486 -23.01 18.71 -15.92
CA LEU A 486 -22.30 17.49 -15.54
C LEU A 486 -21.06 17.29 -16.42
N ASP A 487 -20.02 18.10 -16.18
CA ASP A 487 -18.70 17.95 -16.80
C ASP A 487 -17.63 17.55 -15.77
N VAL A 488 -16.40 17.28 -16.25
CA VAL A 488 -15.28 16.84 -15.40
C VAL A 488 -14.94 17.85 -14.31
N ALA A 489 -15.05 19.14 -14.60
CA ALA A 489 -14.76 20.20 -13.64
C ALA A 489 -15.78 20.20 -12.50
N CYS A 490 -17.08 20.15 -12.83
CA CYS A 490 -18.12 20.13 -11.82
C CYS A 490 -18.13 18.83 -11.02
N THR A 491 -18.16 17.68 -11.68
CA THR A 491 -18.25 16.39 -10.98
C THR A 491 -16.99 16.12 -10.15
N GLY A 492 -15.86 16.70 -10.55
CA GLY A 492 -14.57 16.67 -9.86
C GLY A 492 -14.40 17.67 -8.70
N SER A 493 -15.36 18.57 -8.51
CA SER A 493 -15.29 19.56 -7.43
C SER A 493 -15.56 18.94 -6.06
N ASN A 494 -15.14 19.64 -5.00
CA ASN A 494 -15.18 19.10 -3.64
C ASN A 494 -16.60 18.77 -3.16
N ASP A 495 -17.61 19.59 -3.46
CA ASP A 495 -18.95 19.42 -2.88
C ASP A 495 -19.67 18.16 -3.40
N PRO A 496 -19.75 17.90 -4.72
CA PRO A 496 -20.29 16.65 -5.22
C PRO A 496 -19.50 15.44 -4.74
N MET A 497 -18.17 15.52 -4.75
CA MET A 497 -17.31 14.43 -4.28
C MET A 497 -17.55 14.13 -2.81
N LEU A 498 -17.65 15.16 -1.95
CA LEU A 498 -17.96 15.02 -0.55
C LEU A 498 -19.31 14.32 -0.34
N ALA A 499 -20.36 14.78 -1.04
CA ALA A 499 -21.70 14.20 -0.92
C ALA A 499 -21.71 12.72 -1.29
N GLY A 500 -21.11 12.35 -2.43
CA GLY A 500 -21.01 10.96 -2.87
C GLY A 500 -20.21 10.08 -1.90
N ASN A 501 -19.03 10.55 -1.49
CA ASN A 501 -18.15 9.81 -0.58
C ASN A 501 -18.84 9.55 0.76
N VAL A 502 -19.34 10.60 1.42
CA VAL A 502 -20.01 10.47 2.73
C VAL A 502 -21.23 9.53 2.63
N THR A 503 -22.01 9.65 1.56
CA THR A 503 -23.16 8.76 1.33
C THR A 503 -22.72 7.31 1.16
N ALA A 504 -21.63 7.06 0.42
CA ALA A 504 -21.08 5.72 0.23
C ALA A 504 -20.70 5.07 1.56
N LEU A 505 -19.90 5.73 2.39
CA LEU A 505 -19.42 5.13 3.64
C LEU A 505 -20.51 4.98 4.70
N LEU A 506 -21.44 5.92 4.79
CA LEU A 506 -22.43 5.94 5.88
C LEU A 506 -23.70 5.15 5.57
N SER A 507 -24.10 5.00 4.31
CA SER A 507 -25.33 4.28 3.96
C SER A 507 -25.38 2.82 4.45
N PRO A 508 -24.29 2.03 4.53
CA PRO A 508 -24.33 0.71 5.13
C PRO A 508 -24.62 0.71 6.64
N LEU A 509 -24.37 1.81 7.38
CA LEU A 509 -24.79 1.94 8.78
C LEU A 509 -26.32 1.90 8.92
N LEU A 510 -27.04 2.26 7.86
CA LEU A 510 -28.49 2.15 7.78
C LEU A 510 -28.91 0.78 7.23
N PHE A 511 -28.35 0.37 6.09
CA PHE A 511 -28.79 -0.85 5.39
C PHE A 511 -28.45 -2.14 6.14
N VAL A 512 -27.30 -2.22 6.83
CA VAL A 512 -26.93 -3.43 7.57
C VAL A 512 -27.93 -3.72 8.69
N PRO A 513 -28.26 -2.76 9.61
CA PRO A 513 -29.32 -2.97 10.59
C PRO A 513 -30.66 -3.35 9.96
N ILE A 514 -31.11 -2.64 8.92
CA ILE A 514 -32.38 -2.92 8.23
C ILE A 514 -32.43 -4.37 7.75
N PHE A 515 -31.40 -4.84 7.04
CA PHE A 515 -31.38 -6.21 6.54
C PHE A 515 -31.21 -7.26 7.63
N THR A 516 -30.56 -6.92 8.75
CA THR A 516 -30.52 -7.82 9.91
C THR A 516 -31.84 -7.89 10.69
N LEU A 517 -32.65 -6.83 10.65
CA LEU A 517 -34.00 -6.84 11.23
C LEU A 517 -34.99 -7.59 10.34
N ILE A 518 -34.93 -7.38 9.01
CA ILE A 518 -35.84 -8.02 8.04
C ILE A 518 -35.53 -9.51 7.90
N PHE A 519 -34.25 -9.88 7.76
CA PHE A 519 -33.84 -11.26 7.46
C PHE A 519 -33.24 -12.01 8.65
N GLY A 520 -33.27 -11.40 9.85
CA GLY A 520 -32.78 -11.98 11.09
C GLY A 520 -31.27 -11.87 11.29
N LEU A 521 -30.84 -11.91 12.56
CA LEU A 521 -29.43 -11.96 12.93
C LEU A 521 -28.84 -13.34 12.70
N ASP A 522 -27.64 -13.38 12.15
CA ASP A 522 -26.88 -14.61 12.02
C ASP A 522 -26.21 -15.00 13.37
N LYS A 523 -25.82 -16.26 13.51
CA LYS A 523 -25.07 -16.78 14.67
C LYS A 523 -23.82 -17.50 14.18
N TYR A 524 -23.00 -16.80 13.41
CA TYR A 524 -21.85 -17.39 12.74
C TYR A 524 -20.77 -17.85 13.74
N ASP A 525 -20.29 -19.09 13.55
CA ASP A 525 -19.38 -19.81 14.44
C ASP A 525 -17.91 -19.84 13.97
N TRP A 526 -17.63 -19.26 12.80
CA TRP A 526 -16.30 -19.17 12.17
C TRP A 526 -15.72 -20.49 11.67
N GLN A 527 -16.46 -21.61 11.71
CA GLN A 527 -15.93 -22.92 11.35
C GLN A 527 -15.63 -23.05 9.85
N SER A 528 -16.51 -22.53 8.99
CA SER A 528 -16.30 -22.63 7.54
C SER A 528 -15.07 -21.85 7.05
N MET A 529 -14.68 -20.75 7.72
CA MET A 529 -13.43 -20.03 7.42
C MET A 529 -12.19 -20.83 7.83
N LEU A 530 -12.25 -21.56 8.95
CA LEU A 530 -11.15 -22.44 9.39
C LEU A 530 -10.96 -23.63 8.45
N ALA A 531 -12.04 -24.06 7.78
CA ALA A 531 -12.02 -25.18 6.83
C ALA A 531 -11.42 -24.85 5.46
N ILE A 532 -10.99 -23.59 5.21
CA ILE A 532 -10.28 -23.21 3.98
C ILE A 532 -8.96 -24.01 3.91
N ARG A 533 -8.70 -24.64 2.76
CA ARG A 533 -7.56 -25.56 2.54
C ARG A 533 -6.39 -24.85 1.86
N GLN A 534 -5.15 -25.21 2.22
CA GLN A 534 -3.97 -24.73 1.51
C GLN A 534 -3.87 -25.39 0.13
N SER A 535 -3.21 -24.75 -0.84
CA SER A 535 -3.15 -25.28 -2.21
C SER A 535 -2.28 -26.53 -2.36
N ASP A 536 -1.31 -26.72 -1.45
CA ASP A 536 -0.26 -27.73 -1.57
C ASP A 536 -0.49 -28.96 -0.65
N ASP A 537 -1.60 -28.97 0.12
CA ASP A 537 -1.97 -30.07 1.04
C ASP A 537 -2.18 -31.42 0.31
N ASP A 538 -2.49 -31.39 -0.99
CA ASP A 538 -2.80 -32.58 -1.78
C ASP A 538 -1.59 -33.49 -2.05
N ASP A 539 -0.38 -32.93 -2.09
CA ASP A 539 0.84 -33.66 -2.49
C ASP A 539 1.72 -34.07 -1.30
N ILE A 540 1.70 -33.31 -0.20
CA ILE A 540 2.59 -33.57 0.96
C ILE A 540 2.02 -34.72 1.82
N ILE A 541 0.72 -34.74 2.08
CA ILE A 541 0.10 -35.76 2.95
C ILE A 541 0.03 -37.12 2.24
N LYS A 542 -0.21 -37.14 0.93
CA LYS A 542 -0.32 -38.39 0.16
C LYS A 542 1.02 -39.09 -0.09
N ASN A 543 2.13 -38.35 -0.08
CA ASN A 543 3.44 -38.89 -0.44
C ASN A 543 4.36 -39.19 0.76
N ALA A 544 3.96 -38.85 1.98
CA ALA A 544 4.89 -38.88 3.12
C ALA A 544 5.23 -40.29 3.66
N GLY A 545 4.47 -41.34 3.32
CA GLY A 545 4.80 -42.73 3.73
C GLY A 545 5.05 -42.92 5.24
N LEU A 546 4.50 -42.04 6.08
CA LEU A 546 4.84 -41.92 7.50
C LEU A 546 4.22 -43.06 8.31
N SER A 547 4.92 -43.50 9.37
CA SER A 547 4.37 -44.45 10.33
C SER A 547 3.19 -43.83 11.11
N PRO A 548 2.19 -44.62 11.56
CA PRO A 548 1.03 -44.12 12.32
C PRO A 548 1.38 -43.41 13.63
N GLU A 549 2.58 -43.62 14.17
CA GLU A 549 3.10 -42.95 15.37
C GLU A 549 3.72 -41.60 15.03
N ALA A 550 4.52 -41.53 13.96
CA ALA A 550 5.08 -40.29 13.47
C ALA A 550 3.99 -39.29 13.05
N VAL A 551 2.90 -39.78 12.43
CA VAL A 551 1.72 -38.96 12.11
C VAL A 551 1.10 -38.37 13.38
N ARG A 552 0.91 -39.16 14.43
CA ARG A 552 0.31 -38.70 15.70
C ARG A 552 1.19 -37.75 16.50
N GLU A 553 2.52 -37.88 16.41
CA GLU A 553 3.43 -36.90 17.00
C GLU A 553 3.44 -35.59 16.22
N LEU A 554 3.41 -35.66 14.88
CA LEU A 554 3.30 -34.49 14.01
C LEU A 554 2.00 -33.73 14.28
N GLU A 555 0.86 -34.44 14.35
CA GLU A 555 -0.45 -33.87 14.68
C GLU A 555 -0.44 -33.17 16.05
N ARG A 556 0.14 -33.80 17.08
CA ARG A 556 0.25 -33.18 18.43
C ARG A 556 1.15 -31.95 18.44
N ALA A 557 2.27 -31.99 17.72
CA ALA A 557 3.17 -30.84 17.61
C ALA A 557 2.50 -29.67 16.88
N GLN A 558 1.81 -29.96 15.76
CA GLN A 558 1.03 -28.98 15.00
C GLN A 558 -0.11 -28.39 15.84
N GLU A 559 -0.82 -29.20 16.61
CA GLU A 559 -1.91 -28.73 17.46
C GLU A 559 -1.41 -27.84 18.61
N ALA A 560 -0.30 -28.22 19.26
CA ALA A 560 0.33 -27.40 20.29
C ALA A 560 0.82 -26.04 19.74
N GLU A 561 1.44 -26.06 18.55
CA GLU A 561 1.88 -24.85 17.85
C GLU A 561 0.68 -23.95 17.50
N TRP A 562 -0.39 -24.53 16.96
CA TRP A 562 -1.62 -23.81 16.61
C TRP A 562 -2.28 -23.15 17.83
N VAL A 563 -2.35 -23.84 18.97
CA VAL A 563 -2.87 -23.27 20.23
C VAL A 563 -2.00 -22.10 20.70
N ALA A 564 -0.68 -22.27 20.68
CA ALA A 564 0.27 -21.23 21.07
C ALA A 564 0.16 -19.99 20.16
N GLU A 565 0.04 -20.21 18.85
CA GLU A 565 -0.12 -19.16 17.86
C GLU A 565 -1.44 -18.39 18.06
N ARG A 566 -2.57 -19.08 18.27
CA ARG A 566 -3.87 -18.43 18.56
C ARG A 566 -3.83 -17.57 19.82
N LYS A 567 -3.11 -17.99 20.86
CA LYS A 567 -2.91 -17.20 22.09
C LYS A 567 -2.12 -15.92 21.79
N LYS A 568 -1.04 -16.03 21.01
CA LYS A 568 -0.25 -14.86 20.55
C LYS A 568 -1.09 -13.91 19.71
N LEU A 569 -1.84 -14.43 18.73
CA LEU A 569 -2.73 -13.62 17.87
C LEU A 569 -3.84 -12.93 18.66
N THR A 570 -4.40 -13.56 19.69
CA THR A 570 -5.43 -12.94 20.52
C THR A 570 -4.87 -11.79 21.36
N ARG A 571 -3.66 -11.95 21.92
CA ARG A 571 -2.96 -10.86 22.60
C ARG A 571 -2.60 -9.74 21.63
N ALA A 572 -2.08 -10.09 20.46
CA ALA A 572 -1.76 -9.16 19.39
C ALA A 572 -3.00 -8.35 18.98
N LEU A 573 -4.15 -9.00 18.77
CA LEU A 573 -5.40 -8.32 18.44
C LEU A 573 -5.78 -7.27 19.49
N LYS A 574 -5.69 -7.59 20.78
CA LYS A 574 -6.00 -6.63 21.85
C LYS A 574 -5.05 -5.42 21.81
N ILE A 575 -3.75 -5.66 21.64
CA ILE A 575 -2.75 -4.59 21.54
C ILE A 575 -3.02 -3.74 20.29
N ALA A 576 -3.26 -4.38 19.14
CA ALA A 576 -3.59 -3.73 17.88
C ALA A 576 -4.77 -2.79 18.07
N SER A 577 -5.90 -3.30 18.55
CA SER A 577 -7.12 -2.50 18.71
C SER A 577 -6.92 -1.29 19.63
N VAL A 578 -6.22 -1.45 20.76
CA VAL A 578 -5.95 -0.33 21.67
C VAL A 578 -5.02 0.69 21.02
N THR A 579 -3.90 0.25 20.45
CA THR A 579 -2.93 1.13 19.77
C THR A 579 -3.58 1.88 18.62
N THR A 580 -4.38 1.20 17.80
CA THR A 580 -5.11 1.81 16.70
C THR A 580 -6.05 2.91 17.16
N VAL A 581 -6.86 2.67 18.19
CA VAL A 581 -7.81 3.67 18.70
C VAL A 581 -7.07 4.88 19.26
N LEU A 582 -5.99 4.66 20.02
CA LEU A 582 -5.18 5.75 20.57
C LEU A 582 -4.53 6.59 19.46
N LEU A 583 -3.97 5.95 18.43
CA LEU A 583 -3.36 6.65 17.30
C LEU A 583 -4.40 7.38 16.45
N ALA A 584 -5.58 6.78 16.22
CA ALA A 584 -6.68 7.44 15.52
C ALA A 584 -7.15 8.71 16.26
N ILE A 585 -7.35 8.63 17.58
CA ILE A 585 -7.71 9.80 18.39
C ILE A 585 -6.58 10.84 18.35
N SER A 586 -5.32 10.41 18.42
CA SER A 586 -4.17 11.32 18.40
C SER A 586 -4.06 12.09 17.08
N PHE A 587 -4.11 11.39 15.94
CA PHE A 587 -3.91 11.98 14.61
C PHE A 587 -5.13 12.73 14.08
N LEU A 588 -6.35 12.31 14.42
CA LEU A 588 -7.58 12.93 13.89
C LEU A 588 -8.18 13.98 14.82
N VAL A 589 -7.93 13.88 16.13
CA VAL A 589 -8.56 14.75 17.13
C VAL A 589 -7.52 15.56 17.89
N LEU A 590 -6.66 14.92 18.68
CA LEU A 590 -5.83 15.62 19.67
C LEU A 590 -4.81 16.57 19.05
N TRP A 591 -4.21 16.20 17.92
CA TRP A 591 -3.22 17.05 17.26
C TRP A 591 -3.86 18.16 16.41
N PRO A 592 -4.70 17.86 15.40
CA PRO A 592 -5.14 18.91 14.49
C PRO A 592 -6.32 19.76 15.00
N MET A 593 -7.23 19.20 15.81
CA MET A 593 -8.47 19.90 16.16
C MET A 593 -8.25 21.12 17.06
N PRO A 594 -7.31 21.13 18.02
CA PRO A 594 -6.97 22.36 18.75
C PRO A 594 -6.44 23.46 17.81
N LEU A 595 -5.58 23.11 16.85
CA LEU A 595 -5.03 24.07 15.88
C LEU A 595 -6.13 24.60 14.93
N TYR A 596 -7.04 23.74 14.51
CA TYR A 596 -8.19 24.10 13.66
C TYR A 596 -9.22 24.96 14.41
N GLY A 597 -9.55 24.58 15.64
CA GLY A 597 -10.59 25.21 16.47
C GLY A 597 -10.20 26.59 16.97
N THR A 598 -8.94 26.77 17.36
CA THR A 598 -8.41 28.09 17.77
C THR A 598 -8.18 29.03 16.60
N GLY A 599 -8.13 28.52 15.36
CA GLY A 599 -7.74 29.32 14.20
C GLY A 599 -6.30 29.82 14.30
N TYR A 600 -5.40 29.01 14.86
CA TYR A 600 -4.01 29.41 15.02
C TYR A 600 -3.32 29.54 13.64
N VAL A 601 -2.74 30.71 13.39
CA VAL A 601 -1.80 30.95 12.29
C VAL A 601 -0.39 30.76 12.85
N PHE A 602 0.40 29.88 12.23
CA PHE A 602 1.68 29.48 12.77
C PHE A 602 2.62 30.67 12.87
N SER A 603 3.24 30.85 14.04
CA SER A 603 4.41 31.72 14.15
C SER A 603 5.62 31.09 13.44
N ARG A 604 6.60 31.91 13.05
CA ARG A 604 7.86 31.44 12.46
C ARG A 604 8.53 30.33 13.29
N LYS A 605 8.56 30.49 14.62
CA LYS A 605 9.12 29.50 15.54
C LYS A 605 8.34 28.19 15.51
N PHE A 606 7.00 28.27 15.51
CA PHE A 606 6.16 27.08 15.43
C PHE A 606 6.32 26.35 14.10
N PHE A 607 6.33 27.08 12.97
CA PHE A 607 6.58 26.50 11.66
C PHE A 607 7.97 25.85 11.56
N THR A 608 8.99 26.48 12.14
CA THR A 608 10.34 25.89 12.22
C THR A 608 10.31 24.56 12.99
N GLY A 609 9.61 24.53 14.14
CA GLY A 609 9.40 23.29 14.89
C GLY A 609 8.63 22.22 14.10
N TRP A 610 7.60 22.62 13.36
CA TRP A 610 6.81 21.74 12.49
C TRP A 610 7.69 21.02 11.46
N VAL A 611 8.56 21.78 10.78
CA VAL A 611 9.53 21.23 9.81
C VAL A 611 10.55 20.32 10.49
N ILE A 612 11.13 20.73 11.62
CA ILE A 612 12.13 19.93 12.35
C ILE A 612 11.55 18.59 12.77
N VAL A 613 10.31 18.56 13.30
CA VAL A 613 9.64 17.31 13.67
C VAL A 613 9.46 16.41 12.45
N GLY A 614 9.06 16.96 11.30
CA GLY A 614 8.96 16.22 10.04
C GLY A 614 10.29 15.59 9.62
N VAL A 615 11.38 16.35 9.68
CA VAL A 615 12.72 15.87 9.34
C VAL A 615 13.18 14.77 10.29
N ILE A 616 13.03 14.95 11.61
CA ILE A 616 13.38 13.90 12.58
C ILE A 616 12.58 12.62 12.31
N TRP A 617 11.27 12.76 12.06
CA TRP A 617 10.41 11.62 11.82
C TRP A 617 10.80 10.86 10.54
N ILE A 618 11.15 11.53 9.45
CA ILE A 618 11.59 10.83 8.23
C ILE A 618 12.90 10.06 8.44
N PHE A 619 13.82 10.55 9.28
CA PHE A 619 15.02 9.79 9.67
C PHE A 619 14.67 8.58 10.54
N CYS A 620 13.72 8.71 11.47
CA CYS A 620 13.20 7.55 12.20
C CYS A 620 12.56 6.53 11.25
N THR A 621 11.81 6.99 10.25
CA THR A 621 11.27 6.15 9.18
C THR A 621 12.40 5.44 8.43
N PHE A 622 13.46 6.15 8.01
CA PHE A 622 14.61 5.55 7.33
C PHE A 622 15.27 4.45 8.18
N ILE A 623 15.45 4.67 9.48
CA ILE A 623 15.99 3.64 10.38
C ILE A 623 15.04 2.43 10.45
N ALA A 624 13.73 2.67 10.57
CA ALA A 624 12.73 1.63 10.74
C ALA A 624 12.51 0.77 9.48
N ILE A 625 12.61 1.35 8.28
CA ILE A 625 12.30 0.63 7.04
C ILE A 625 13.51 0.32 6.15
N VAL A 626 14.66 0.96 6.39
CA VAL A 626 15.91 0.66 5.65
C VAL A 626 16.88 -0.12 6.54
N ILE A 627 17.20 0.41 7.73
CA ILE A 627 18.25 -0.18 8.57
C ILE A 627 17.75 -1.43 9.33
N TYR A 628 16.56 -1.34 9.95
CA TYR A 628 16.02 -2.44 10.74
C TYR A 628 15.80 -3.74 9.96
N PRO A 629 15.25 -3.75 8.73
CA PRO A 629 15.09 -4.99 7.96
C PRO A 629 16.42 -5.65 7.57
N LEU A 630 17.46 -4.86 7.27
CA LEU A 630 18.81 -5.37 7.02
C LEU A 630 19.39 -6.04 8.26
N TRP A 631 19.22 -5.40 9.42
CA TRP A 631 19.66 -5.96 10.69
C TRP A 631 18.90 -7.25 11.05
N GLU A 632 17.58 -7.28 10.85
CA GLU A 632 16.74 -8.46 11.11
C GLU A 632 17.08 -9.65 10.17
N SER A 633 17.55 -9.34 8.95
CA SER A 633 17.90 -10.33 7.92
C SER A 633 19.38 -10.74 7.89
N ARG A 634 20.22 -10.17 8.78
CA ARG A 634 21.69 -10.33 8.75
C ARG A 634 22.18 -11.78 8.73
N ALA A 635 21.56 -12.67 9.48
CA ALA A 635 21.97 -14.08 9.55
C ALA A 635 21.73 -14.79 8.21
N THR A 636 20.58 -14.54 7.59
CA THR A 636 20.24 -15.06 6.26
C THR A 636 21.16 -14.48 5.20
N LEU A 637 21.43 -13.17 5.25
CA LEU A 637 22.36 -12.50 4.33
C LEU A 637 23.77 -13.10 4.43
N ILE A 638 24.32 -13.24 5.64
CA ILE A 638 25.62 -13.86 5.87
C ILE A 638 25.65 -15.31 5.35
N LYS A 639 24.59 -16.09 5.58
CA LYS A 639 24.49 -17.47 5.08
C LYS A 639 24.57 -17.50 3.56
N VAL A 640 23.73 -16.72 2.86
CA VAL A 640 23.71 -16.66 1.40
C VAL A 640 25.07 -16.21 0.86
N THR A 641 25.68 -15.18 1.43
CA THR A 641 27.00 -14.69 1.01
C THR A 641 28.10 -15.73 1.23
N LYS A 642 28.12 -16.44 2.37
CA LYS A 642 29.10 -17.50 2.63
C LYS A 642 28.96 -18.66 1.64
N THR A 643 27.72 -19.09 1.37
CA THR A 643 27.44 -20.16 0.41
C THR A 643 27.83 -19.75 -1.01
N MET A 644 27.60 -18.49 -1.41
CA MET A 644 28.05 -17.96 -2.71
C MET A 644 29.57 -17.93 -2.85
N LEU A 645 30.28 -17.63 -1.77
CA LEU A 645 31.75 -17.61 -1.73
C LEU A 645 32.37 -19.02 -1.59
N GLY A 646 31.57 -20.09 -1.67
CA GLY A 646 32.05 -21.46 -1.56
C GLY A 646 32.51 -21.85 -0.16
N MET A 647 32.19 -21.05 0.86
CA MET A 647 32.54 -21.35 2.26
C MET A 647 31.58 -22.41 2.82
N LYS A 648 32.11 -23.44 3.48
CA LYS A 648 31.31 -24.45 4.16
C LYS A 648 30.40 -23.79 5.21
N THR A 649 29.10 -23.98 5.07
CA THR A 649 28.11 -23.68 6.09
C THR A 649 27.83 -24.97 6.86
N ASN A 650 27.80 -24.90 8.20
CA ASN A 650 27.59 -26.07 9.08
C ASN A 650 26.10 -26.46 9.15
N ASP A 651 25.44 -26.68 8.01
CA ASP A 651 24.07 -27.18 7.97
C ASP A 651 24.03 -28.51 7.21
N HIS A 652 23.29 -29.47 7.77
CA HIS A 652 22.99 -30.74 7.11
C HIS A 652 22.19 -30.47 5.82
N PRO A 653 22.49 -31.17 4.71
CA PRO A 653 21.65 -31.11 3.53
C PRO A 653 20.25 -31.62 3.90
N VAL A 654 19.23 -30.80 3.70
CA VAL A 654 17.83 -31.28 3.72
C VAL A 654 17.71 -32.22 2.54
N VAL A 655 17.72 -33.52 2.82
CA VAL A 655 17.50 -34.59 1.85
C VAL A 655 16.03 -34.56 1.44
N GLU A 656 15.74 -34.78 0.16
CA GLU A 656 14.38 -34.93 -0.36
C GLU A 656 13.55 -35.86 0.55
N GLY A 657 12.49 -35.34 1.15
CA GLY A 657 11.52 -36.10 1.93
C GLY A 657 11.39 -35.75 3.41
N GLU A 658 12.26 -34.90 3.98
CA GLU A 658 12.05 -34.40 5.35
C GLU A 658 11.22 -33.10 5.37
N PRO A 659 10.18 -33.00 6.23
CA PRO A 659 9.43 -31.77 6.37
C PRO A 659 10.35 -30.69 6.94
N ALA A 660 10.44 -29.56 6.26
CA ALA A 660 10.99 -28.35 6.85
C ALA A 660 10.07 -27.94 8.01
N LEU A 661 10.41 -28.36 9.24
CA LEU A 661 9.82 -27.81 10.45
C LEU A 661 10.06 -26.30 10.42
N SER A 662 9.03 -25.54 10.07
CA SER A 662 9.01 -24.09 10.15
C SER A 662 8.99 -23.69 11.61
N GLY A 663 10.14 -23.73 12.29
CA GLY A 663 10.18 -23.42 13.70
C GLY A 663 11.61 -23.29 14.17
N THR A 664 11.95 -22.11 14.68
CA THR A 664 13.18 -21.86 15.45
C THR A 664 13.30 -22.88 16.59
N ALA A 665 14.08 -23.95 16.39
CA ALA A 665 14.56 -24.78 17.47
C ALA A 665 15.96 -24.30 17.85
N THR A 666 16.05 -23.57 18.95
CA THR A 666 17.30 -23.45 19.71
C THR A 666 17.78 -24.86 20.04
N PRO A 667 19.05 -25.22 19.80
CA PRO A 667 19.51 -26.58 20.04
C PRO A 667 19.53 -26.84 21.55
N THR A 668 18.65 -27.71 22.03
CA THR A 668 18.82 -28.36 23.33
C THR A 668 19.92 -29.41 23.18
N THR A 669 21.01 -29.20 23.91
CA THR A 669 22.10 -30.16 24.13
C THR A 669 21.53 -31.53 24.55
N LYS A 670 21.90 -32.58 23.82
CA LYS A 670 21.91 -33.96 24.34
C LYS A 670 23.34 -34.48 24.30
N GLU A 671 23.95 -34.51 25.48
CA GLU A 671 25.13 -35.32 25.77
C GLU A 671 24.74 -36.81 25.82
N GLY A 672 25.67 -37.66 25.40
CA GLY A 672 25.86 -38.99 25.99
C GLY A 672 25.21 -40.18 25.29
N VAL A 673 25.86 -40.72 24.27
CA VAL A 673 25.86 -42.18 24.05
C VAL A 673 27.30 -42.63 23.90
N MET A 674 27.78 -43.33 24.94
CA MET A 674 29.09 -43.98 25.00
C MET A 674 29.24 -45.02 23.89
N LYS A 675 30.37 -44.98 23.20
CA LYS A 675 30.95 -46.10 22.47
C LYS A 675 31.46 -47.14 23.47
N GLY A 676 31.14 -48.39 23.24
CA GLY A 676 31.76 -49.55 23.89
C GLY A 676 31.59 -50.77 23.00
N GLU A 677 32.45 -50.91 21.99
CA GLU A 677 32.62 -52.16 21.25
C GLU A 677 33.36 -53.15 22.16
N GLU A 678 32.69 -54.22 22.56
CA GLU A 678 33.30 -55.40 23.17
C GLU A 678 34.04 -56.20 22.10
N LYS A 679 35.32 -56.47 22.36
CA LYS A 679 36.08 -57.52 21.68
C LYS A 679 36.97 -58.25 22.69
N VAL A 680 36.82 -59.58 22.65
CA VAL A 680 37.81 -60.64 22.91
C VAL A 680 37.74 -61.34 24.27
N ASP A 681 37.15 -62.54 24.18
CA ASP A 681 37.60 -63.86 24.63
C ASP A 681 37.90 -64.21 26.10
N ASN A 682 37.34 -65.37 26.47
CA ASN A 682 37.92 -66.47 27.26
C ASN A 682 38.55 -66.15 28.62
N GLU A 683 37.98 -66.65 29.72
CA GLU A 683 38.28 -67.98 30.29
C GLU A 683 37.59 -68.18 31.64
N LYS A 684 37.01 -69.37 31.81
CA LYS A 684 36.95 -70.27 32.97
C LYS A 684 36.91 -69.74 34.42
N VAL A 685 36.08 -70.49 35.16
CA VAL A 685 35.93 -70.73 36.62
C VAL A 685 34.90 -69.84 37.31
#